data_AF-Q6L2Q6-F1
#
_entry.id   AF-Q6L2Q6-F1
#
_cell.length_a   1.000
_cell.length_b   1.000
_cell.length_c   1.000
_cell.angle_alpha   90.00
_cell.angle_beta   90.00
_cell.angle_gamma   90.00
#
_symmetry.space_group_name_H-M   'P 1'
#
loop_
_entity.id
_entity.type
_entity.pdbx_description
1 polymer ?
#
loop_
_entity_poly.entity_id
_entity_poly.type
_entity_poly.pdbx_seq_one_letter_code
_entity_poly.pdbx_strand_id
1 'polypeptide(L)'
;MKKAFAVFIAMLFLISAFAIINDHGGDKNQISAFVSEKDSGNRVYNLEKIAEKRGVPLRYISPPAAMPDTNYADGVIEPSYNNAPAPFGIGFYGTENINGRLTGFNLTTPGIMASIKIYNMSDFYLLNDGPESETFQLNAVLSNVTLFGKSGYSFWTQNVAFYSARTHQLQFLVNIWNFSSPAINFTANSISYHSSGFVCAPTFYYAVGPTINVTAPFTLNLYMNSGIVNNDSAVFFNYSVKTASMNVSGTYDEVLFNSTRAVINPEYLASGTQLTPTGYIPYDFEIIIGGPGGGSTTSLYNINATMNLKYLYNKSYKNVPSAYDVGSETGETSDGIAISWHGATEHLTTGPSFVYGMWNISNNDRMEKFSGRIEPSNAFAFVSPGCYFNESLASWLPLSINGSYNYELPAGHYSGISMLSYYAPAYFKPGGRITLNKNRFYGIYTPLYAFNNQQLKNISYSGNGTLGNPYIITGKQIFPVSPLFEEFNDYGFPVFPGVLIMNVNESTVLYNMPSMYIIYDNPAYENIIDFYDLPGYNYLNYEFYNDSNITLWSTPVSGYFPETLSGFPVANVVVWNSTSFLIGSNIFDVMDSGLLTFDSHNTTIWGNYFFNDVYDYNNTFENATNIWGAPLGLAVFSSNETVYNNYFDVVITAYSPDISIYTGEHTIYKDLWNITKQPASVVHYFNGFRLYGSIIGTSYQGGNYWYNFNGTIPYNDYGLIYYGGDYEPLYYNFFYYNF
;
A
#
# COMPACT_ATOMS: atom_id res chain seq x y z
N MET A 1 29.55 -0.33 -44.56
CA MET A 1 30.31 -0.64 -43.33
C MET A 1 29.54 -0.38 -42.05
N LYS A 2 29.03 0.82 -41.74
CA LYS A 2 28.30 1.09 -40.47
C LYS A 2 27.05 0.22 -40.23
N LYS A 3 26.24 -0.05 -41.26
CA LYS A 3 25.09 -0.97 -41.16
C LYS A 3 25.47 -2.44 -40.98
N ALA A 4 26.58 -2.87 -41.60
CA ALA A 4 27.10 -4.23 -41.42
C ALA A 4 27.71 -4.44 -40.03
N PHE A 5 28.32 -3.39 -39.46
CA PHE A 5 28.85 -3.41 -38.10
C PHE A 5 27.75 -3.44 -37.03
N ALA A 6 26.65 -2.69 -37.23
CA ALA A 6 25.48 -2.74 -36.34
C ALA A 6 24.77 -4.11 -36.38
N VAL A 7 24.65 -4.72 -37.56
CA VAL A 7 24.10 -6.09 -37.71
C VAL A 7 25.03 -7.13 -37.08
N PHE A 8 26.35 -6.95 -37.19
CA PHE A 8 27.33 -7.86 -36.59
C PHE A 8 27.34 -7.77 -35.05
N ILE A 9 27.20 -6.57 -34.46
CA ILE A 9 27.06 -6.41 -33.00
C ILE A 9 25.72 -7.00 -32.51
N ALA A 10 24.62 -6.78 -33.22
CA ALA A 10 23.33 -7.38 -32.87
C ALA A 10 23.36 -8.92 -32.94
N MET A 11 24.05 -9.50 -33.92
CA MET A 11 24.27 -10.96 -33.97
C MET A 11 25.17 -11.47 -32.84
N LEU A 12 26.19 -10.72 -32.43
CA LEU A 12 27.07 -11.10 -31.32
C LEU A 12 26.32 -11.12 -29.99
N PHE A 13 25.41 -10.18 -29.75
CA PHE A 13 24.51 -10.19 -28.58
C PHE A 13 23.53 -11.38 -28.61
N LEU A 14 22.97 -11.71 -29.78
CA LEU A 14 22.12 -12.89 -29.94
C LEU A 14 22.87 -14.21 -29.68
N ILE A 15 24.13 -14.33 -30.14
CA ILE A 15 24.92 -15.55 -29.96
C ILE A 15 25.39 -15.71 -28.51
N SER A 16 25.66 -14.62 -27.78
CA SER A 16 25.96 -14.70 -26.34
C SER A 16 24.73 -15.06 -25.50
N ALA A 17 23.54 -14.60 -25.88
CA ALA A 17 22.30 -14.96 -25.19
C ALA A 17 21.96 -16.45 -25.36
N PHE A 18 22.17 -17.03 -26.55
CA PHE A 18 21.92 -18.46 -26.79
C PHE A 18 22.91 -19.42 -26.11
N ALA A 19 24.12 -18.96 -25.74
CA ALA A 19 25.11 -19.81 -25.07
C ALA A 19 24.83 -20.01 -23.57
N ILE A 20 23.97 -19.18 -22.96
CA ILE A 20 23.62 -19.23 -21.53
C ILE A 20 22.34 -20.06 -21.28
N ILE A 21 21.49 -20.25 -22.29
CA ILE A 21 20.13 -20.81 -22.14
C ILE A 21 20.07 -22.36 -22.17
N ASN A 22 21.16 -23.04 -22.56
CA ASN A 22 21.13 -24.49 -22.80
C ASN A 22 21.24 -25.41 -21.56
N ASP A 23 21.14 -24.92 -20.32
CA ASP A 23 21.35 -25.75 -19.11
C ASP A 23 20.15 -25.92 -18.15
N HIS A 24 18.94 -25.46 -18.50
CA HIS A 24 17.79 -25.56 -17.58
C HIS A 24 16.55 -26.22 -18.20
N GLY A 25 16.56 -27.57 -18.19
CA GLY A 25 15.33 -28.36 -18.26
C GLY A 25 14.70 -28.49 -16.87
N GLY A 26 13.78 -27.60 -16.54
CA GLY A 26 13.05 -27.59 -15.26
C GLY A 26 11.85 -28.54 -15.21
N ASP A 27 11.75 -29.29 -14.11
CA ASP A 27 10.73 -30.29 -13.82
C ASP A 27 9.42 -29.64 -13.31
N LYS A 28 8.26 -30.22 -13.65
CA LYS A 28 6.90 -29.64 -13.48
C LYS A 28 6.44 -29.39 -12.03
N ASN A 29 7.26 -29.73 -11.04
CA ASN A 29 6.92 -29.61 -9.61
C ASN A 29 7.63 -28.44 -8.91
N GLN A 30 8.35 -27.56 -9.62
CA GLN A 30 9.14 -26.51 -8.98
C GLN A 30 8.48 -25.13 -8.88
N ILE A 31 7.44 -24.80 -9.64
CA ILE A 31 6.83 -23.45 -9.54
C ILE A 31 6.12 -23.24 -8.19
N SER A 32 5.60 -24.31 -7.56
CA SER A 32 5.11 -24.27 -6.17
C SER A 32 6.21 -24.42 -5.11
N ALA A 33 7.47 -24.61 -5.53
CA ALA A 33 8.62 -24.85 -4.65
C ALA A 33 9.78 -23.85 -4.84
N PHE A 34 9.62 -22.82 -5.69
CA PHE A 34 10.61 -21.76 -5.89
C PHE A 34 10.59 -20.67 -4.81
N VAL A 35 9.66 -20.77 -3.83
CA VAL A 35 9.80 -20.03 -2.57
C VAL A 35 10.90 -20.71 -1.75
N SER A 36 12.14 -20.32 -2.02
CA SER A 36 13.33 -20.74 -1.27
C SER A 36 13.10 -20.55 0.23
N GLU A 37 13.08 -21.66 0.98
CA GLU A 37 13.30 -21.70 2.43
C GLU A 37 14.73 -21.21 2.70
N LYS A 38 14.89 -19.89 2.83
CA LYS A 38 16.05 -19.33 3.53
C LYS A 38 15.56 -18.39 4.61
N ASP A 39 15.96 -18.77 5.81
CA ASP A 39 15.83 -18.09 7.10
C ASP A 39 16.53 -16.72 7.01
N SER A 40 15.92 -15.75 6.32
CA SER A 40 16.29 -14.36 6.48
C SER A 40 15.88 -14.00 7.91
N GLY A 41 16.82 -13.50 8.71
CA GLY A 41 16.56 -13.10 10.10
C GLY A 41 15.51 -11.98 10.24
N ASN A 42 14.84 -11.60 9.15
CA ASN A 42 13.74 -10.66 9.11
C ASN A 42 12.47 -11.35 9.65
N ARG A 43 12.13 -11.04 10.90
CA ARG A 43 11.01 -11.66 11.63
C ARG A 43 9.67 -11.36 10.98
N VAL A 44 9.52 -10.18 10.37
CA VAL A 44 8.29 -9.67 9.74
C VAL A 44 7.94 -10.48 8.50
N TYR A 45 8.95 -10.68 7.64
CA TYR A 45 8.86 -11.48 6.43
C TYR A 45 8.33 -12.90 6.65
N ASN A 46 8.80 -13.55 7.72
CA ASN A 46 8.35 -14.90 8.04
C ASN A 46 6.86 -14.96 8.45
N LEU A 47 6.29 -13.86 8.95
CA LEU A 47 4.89 -13.82 9.41
C LEU A 47 3.90 -13.88 8.25
N GLU A 48 4.09 -13.04 7.23
CA GLU A 48 3.22 -12.97 6.05
C GLU A 48 3.25 -14.28 5.28
N LYS A 49 4.45 -14.86 5.05
CA LYS A 49 4.58 -16.16 4.40
C LYS A 49 3.93 -17.30 5.18
N ILE A 50 4.01 -17.28 6.51
CA ILE A 50 3.32 -18.28 7.33
C ILE A 50 1.81 -18.12 7.19
N ALA A 51 1.29 -16.89 7.23
CA ALA A 51 -0.13 -16.62 7.05
C ALA A 51 -0.63 -17.06 5.66
N GLU A 52 0.10 -16.72 4.60
CA GLU A 52 -0.22 -17.10 3.23
C GLU A 52 -0.22 -18.63 3.07
N LYS A 53 0.81 -19.33 3.57
CA LYS A 53 0.89 -20.80 3.58
C LYS A 53 -0.27 -21.46 4.35
N ARG A 54 -0.90 -20.72 5.26
CA ARG A 54 -2.07 -21.15 6.04
C ARG A 54 -3.40 -20.72 5.41
N GLY A 55 -3.36 -19.98 4.30
CA GLY A 55 -4.55 -19.46 3.61
C GLY A 55 -5.25 -18.35 4.39
N VAL A 56 -4.51 -17.57 5.20
CA VAL A 56 -5.05 -16.40 5.90
C VAL A 56 -4.86 -15.16 5.01
N PRO A 57 -5.95 -14.50 4.57
CA PRO A 57 -5.86 -13.25 3.81
C PRO A 57 -5.12 -12.15 4.59
N LEU A 58 -4.28 -11.37 3.91
CA LEU A 58 -3.46 -10.32 4.54
C LEU A 58 -4.30 -9.20 5.17
N ARG A 59 -5.47 -8.83 4.63
CA ARG A 59 -6.44 -7.93 5.32
C ARG A 59 -6.91 -8.38 6.70
N TYR A 60 -6.71 -9.65 7.09
CA TYR A 60 -7.08 -10.14 8.42
C TYR A 60 -5.91 -10.11 9.42
N ILE A 61 -4.80 -9.47 9.01
CA ILE A 61 -3.56 -9.41 9.77
C ILE A 61 -3.22 -7.94 9.93
N SER A 62 -3.17 -7.47 11.18
CA SER A 62 -2.55 -6.21 11.55
C SER A 62 -1.25 -6.52 12.26
N PRO A 63 -0.11 -6.56 11.54
CA PRO A 63 1.15 -6.97 12.13
C PRO A 63 1.78 -5.83 12.95
N PRO A 64 2.70 -6.16 13.88
CA PRO A 64 3.46 -5.14 14.57
C PRO A 64 4.34 -4.34 13.60
N ALA A 65 4.73 -3.11 13.96
CA ALA A 65 5.68 -2.31 13.20
C ALA A 65 6.93 -3.12 12.86
N ALA A 66 7.39 -3.01 11.61
CA ALA A 66 8.50 -3.81 11.10
C ALA A 66 9.85 -3.36 11.67
N MET A 67 9.98 -2.05 11.88
CA MET A 67 11.19 -1.39 12.38
C MET A 67 10.87 -0.48 13.57
N PRO A 68 10.45 -1.04 14.72
CA PRO A 68 10.07 -0.25 15.87
C PRO A 68 11.33 0.35 16.51
N ASP A 69 11.51 1.66 16.36
CA ASP A 69 12.50 2.44 17.10
C ASP A 69 11.92 2.94 18.42
N THR A 70 12.60 2.71 19.53
CA THR A 70 12.19 3.29 20.81
C THR A 70 12.87 4.65 21.02
N ASN A 71 12.06 5.71 21.02
CA ASN A 71 12.52 7.05 21.34
C ASN A 71 12.39 7.34 22.83
N TYR A 72 13.30 8.17 23.35
CA TYR A 72 13.28 8.62 24.74
C TYR A 72 13.53 10.12 24.84
N ALA A 73 12.69 10.81 25.60
CA ALA A 73 12.94 12.18 26.08
C ALA A 73 12.74 12.25 27.59
N ASP A 74 13.57 13.02 28.30
CA ASP A 74 13.54 13.14 29.77
C ASP A 74 13.60 11.81 30.55
N GLY A 75 14.05 10.72 29.91
CA GLY A 75 14.07 9.37 30.46
C GLY A 75 12.73 8.63 30.41
N VAL A 76 11.78 9.12 29.60
CA VAL A 76 10.49 8.49 29.35
C VAL A 76 10.35 8.11 27.87
N ILE A 77 9.47 7.16 27.59
CA ILE A 77 9.19 6.67 26.23
C ILE A 77 8.42 7.74 25.44
N GLU A 78 8.83 7.93 24.19
CA GLU A 78 8.14 8.72 23.17
C GLU A 78 7.69 7.81 22.01
N PRO A 79 6.77 8.28 21.14
CA PRO A 79 6.38 7.52 19.96
C PRO A 79 7.57 7.13 19.07
N SER A 80 7.46 5.97 18.42
CA SER A 80 8.49 5.46 17.48
C SER A 80 8.55 6.26 16.18
N TYR A 81 7.38 6.65 15.66
CA TYR A 81 7.24 7.44 14.44
C TYR A 81 7.45 8.93 14.72
N ASN A 82 8.25 9.59 13.87
CA ASN A 82 8.56 11.02 13.97
C ASN A 82 7.98 11.85 12.81
N ASN A 83 7.48 11.17 11.78
CA ASN A 83 6.96 11.75 10.53
C ASN A 83 6.02 10.74 9.86
N ALA A 84 5.19 11.25 8.95
CA ALA A 84 4.36 10.43 8.09
C ALA A 84 5.20 9.63 7.07
N PRO A 85 4.63 8.55 6.48
CA PRO A 85 3.38 7.89 6.87
C PRO A 85 3.51 7.21 8.26
N ALA A 86 2.48 7.32 9.09
CA ALA A 86 2.50 6.82 10.48
C ALA A 86 1.09 6.36 10.91
N PRO A 87 0.95 5.57 11.99
CA PRO A 87 -0.35 5.17 12.51
C PRO A 87 -1.02 6.34 13.28
N PHE A 88 -1.57 7.31 12.54
CA PHE A 88 -2.17 8.52 13.11
C PHE A 88 -3.44 8.24 13.92
N GLY A 89 -3.60 8.90 15.06
CA GLY A 89 -4.73 8.75 15.97
C GLY A 89 -4.35 9.10 17.41
N ILE A 90 -4.94 8.47 18.41
CA ILE A 90 -4.62 8.77 19.81
C ILE A 90 -3.72 7.69 20.39
N GLY A 91 -2.48 8.03 20.74
CA GLY A 91 -1.55 7.14 21.47
C GLY A 91 -1.31 7.61 22.91
N PHE A 92 -1.38 6.69 23.88
CA PHE A 92 -1.12 6.95 25.29
C PHE A 92 -0.06 6.00 25.87
N TYR A 93 1.13 6.56 26.12
CA TYR A 93 2.33 5.82 26.52
C TYR A 93 2.57 5.82 28.04
N GLY A 94 1.61 6.26 28.87
CA GLY A 94 1.85 6.43 30.31
C GLY A 94 2.82 7.57 30.63
N THR A 95 2.84 8.63 29.82
CA THR A 95 3.67 9.83 30.02
C THR A 95 2.80 11.07 30.14
N GLU A 96 3.21 12.05 30.94
CA GLU A 96 2.55 13.36 31.03
C GLU A 96 3.58 14.48 31.22
N ASN A 97 3.23 15.68 30.76
CA ASN A 97 4.05 16.88 30.96
C ASN A 97 3.69 17.53 32.30
N ILE A 98 4.65 17.52 33.22
CA ILE A 98 4.54 18.17 34.53
C ILE A 98 5.53 19.33 34.59
N ASN A 99 5.00 20.56 34.51
CA ASN A 99 5.80 21.80 34.58
C ASN A 99 6.90 21.90 33.51
N GLY A 100 6.61 21.45 32.28
CA GLY A 100 7.54 21.53 31.14
C GLY A 100 8.52 20.36 31.04
N ARG A 101 8.32 19.30 31.83
CA ARG A 101 9.14 18.08 31.81
C ARG A 101 8.26 16.86 31.65
N LEU A 102 8.62 15.96 30.74
CA LEU A 102 7.91 14.70 30.59
C LEU A 102 8.21 13.76 31.78
N THR A 103 7.15 13.19 32.34
CA THR A 103 7.20 12.28 33.49
C THR A 103 6.41 11.02 33.17
N GLY A 104 7.03 9.87 33.39
CA GLY A 104 6.42 8.57 33.15
C GLY A 104 5.70 8.04 34.39
N PHE A 105 4.59 7.36 34.19
CA PHE A 105 3.82 6.66 35.20
C PHE A 105 3.21 5.38 34.62
N ASN A 106 2.67 4.54 35.50
CA ASN A 106 1.97 3.33 35.09
C ASN A 106 0.47 3.51 35.28
N LEU A 107 -0.31 3.17 34.25
CA LEU A 107 -1.75 3.08 34.32
C LEU A 107 -2.15 1.62 34.03
N THR A 108 -2.73 0.95 35.01
CA THR A 108 -3.37 -0.36 34.80
C THR A 108 -4.88 -0.26 34.81
N THR A 109 -5.53 -1.04 33.95
CA THR A 109 -6.99 -1.06 33.84
C THR A 109 -7.50 -2.43 33.37
N PRO A 110 -8.68 -2.87 33.83
CA PRO A 110 -9.32 -4.07 33.29
C PRO A 110 -10.04 -3.84 31.95
N GLY A 111 -10.01 -2.64 31.38
CA GLY A 111 -10.61 -2.42 30.07
C GLY A 111 -10.29 -1.08 29.44
N ILE A 112 -10.32 -1.06 28.11
CA ILE A 112 -10.09 0.12 27.29
C ILE A 112 -11.18 0.23 26.22
N MET A 113 -11.40 1.45 25.77
CA MET A 113 -12.45 1.79 24.81
C MET A 113 -11.99 2.93 23.92
N ALA A 114 -12.26 2.80 22.64
CA ALA A 114 -12.21 3.91 21.72
C ALA A 114 -13.61 4.30 21.24
N SER A 115 -13.80 5.59 20.99
CA SER A 115 -15.00 6.15 20.40
C SER A 115 -14.61 6.97 19.18
N ILE A 116 -15.06 6.53 18.00
CA ILE A 116 -14.82 7.20 16.72
C ILE A 116 -16.16 7.69 16.20
N LYS A 117 -16.25 8.98 15.86
CA LYS A 117 -17.42 9.54 15.19
C LYS A 117 -17.01 10.08 13.83
N ILE A 118 -17.47 9.42 12.78
CA ILE A 118 -17.21 9.80 11.40
C ILE A 118 -18.37 10.66 10.90
N TYR A 119 -18.08 11.85 10.40
CA TYR A 119 -19.05 12.71 9.72
C TYR A 119 -18.99 12.54 8.20
N ASN A 120 -17.78 12.42 7.66
CA ASN A 120 -17.48 12.02 6.29
C ASN A 120 -16.03 11.55 6.21
N MET A 121 -15.75 10.73 5.21
CA MET A 121 -14.41 10.21 4.92
C MET A 121 -14.34 9.76 3.46
N SER A 122 -13.19 9.95 2.83
CA SER A 122 -12.81 9.28 1.59
C SER A 122 -11.30 9.11 1.60
N ASP A 123 -10.89 7.87 1.42
CA ASP A 123 -9.53 7.39 1.33
C ASP A 123 -9.29 6.85 -0.08
N PHE A 124 -8.03 6.81 -0.51
CA PHE A 124 -7.65 6.09 -1.72
C PHE A 124 -6.21 5.60 -1.70
N TYR A 125 -5.98 4.30 -1.93
CA TYR A 125 -4.64 3.73 -2.11
C TYR A 125 -4.69 2.44 -2.96
N LEU A 126 -4.22 2.45 -4.20
CA LEU A 126 -4.47 1.35 -5.14
C LEU A 126 -3.69 0.07 -4.83
N LEU A 127 -2.49 0.20 -4.24
CA LEU A 127 -1.55 -0.92 -4.05
C LEU A 127 -1.84 -1.78 -2.82
N ASN A 128 -3.05 -1.71 -2.28
CA ASN A 128 -3.54 -2.58 -1.21
C ASN A 128 -4.71 -3.45 -1.71
N ASP A 129 -5.23 -4.32 -0.84
CA ASP A 129 -6.34 -5.23 -1.17
C ASP A 129 -7.75 -4.58 -1.03
N GLY A 130 -7.81 -3.26 -0.87
CA GLY A 130 -9.04 -2.49 -0.77
C GLY A 130 -8.78 -1.00 -0.99
N PRO A 131 -8.84 -0.48 -2.24
CA PRO A 131 -8.35 0.86 -2.55
C PRO A 131 -9.10 2.00 -1.91
N GLU A 132 -10.32 1.74 -1.44
CA GLU A 132 -11.19 2.68 -0.74
C GLU A 132 -11.58 2.01 0.58
N SER A 133 -10.57 1.57 1.32
CA SER A 133 -10.66 0.88 2.60
C SER A 133 -9.48 1.23 3.53
N GLU A 134 -9.80 1.28 4.82
CA GLU A 134 -8.91 1.62 5.91
C GLU A 134 -9.29 0.84 7.17
N THR A 135 -8.43 0.86 8.18
CA THR A 135 -8.72 0.26 9.50
C THR A 135 -8.76 1.32 10.59
N PHE A 136 -9.68 1.13 11.53
CA PHE A 136 -9.63 1.73 12.87
C PHE A 136 -9.17 0.67 13.85
N GLN A 137 -8.00 0.83 14.46
CA GLN A 137 -7.42 -0.20 15.30
C GLN A 137 -7.30 0.29 16.74
N LEU A 138 -8.09 -0.26 17.65
CA LEU A 138 -7.85 -0.10 19.08
C LEU A 138 -6.84 -1.16 19.48
N ASN A 139 -5.66 -0.74 19.93
CA ASN A 139 -4.58 -1.66 20.32
C ASN A 139 -4.13 -1.37 21.76
N ALA A 140 -3.69 -2.41 22.46
CA ALA A 140 -3.07 -2.29 23.76
C ALA A 140 -2.35 -3.56 24.19
N VAL A 141 -1.46 -3.42 25.17
CA VAL A 141 -0.77 -4.56 25.77
C VAL A 141 -1.48 -5.03 27.04
N LEU A 142 -1.98 -6.26 26.98
CA LEU A 142 -2.48 -7.00 28.12
C LEU A 142 -1.32 -7.62 28.91
N SER A 143 -1.16 -7.21 30.15
CA SER A 143 -0.13 -7.70 31.07
C SER A 143 -0.68 -8.77 32.02
N ASN A 144 0.21 -9.44 32.74
CA ASN A 144 -0.12 -10.40 33.80
C ASN A 144 -0.94 -11.60 33.34
N VAL A 145 -0.91 -11.94 32.05
CA VAL A 145 -1.58 -13.13 31.53
C VAL A 145 -0.92 -14.38 32.12
N THR A 146 -1.76 -15.31 32.56
CA THR A 146 -1.31 -16.62 33.03
C THR A 146 -1.36 -17.61 31.88
N LEU A 147 -0.23 -18.25 31.58
CA LEU A 147 -0.15 -19.29 30.56
C LEU A 147 0.59 -20.51 31.12
N PHE A 148 -0.03 -21.68 31.01
CA PHE A 148 0.49 -22.96 31.50
C PHE A 148 0.92 -22.93 32.98
N GLY A 149 0.15 -22.21 33.80
CA GLY A 149 0.36 -22.08 35.25
C GLY A 149 1.46 -21.10 35.65
N LYS A 150 1.97 -20.30 34.70
CA LYS A 150 2.95 -19.24 34.93
C LYS A 150 2.32 -17.88 34.58
N SER A 151 2.28 -16.96 35.53
CA SER A 151 1.85 -15.58 35.31
C SER A 151 2.99 -14.71 34.77
N GLY A 152 2.64 -13.58 34.17
CA GLY A 152 3.60 -12.56 33.72
C GLY A 152 3.81 -12.52 32.20
N TYR A 153 3.00 -13.24 31.43
CA TYR A 153 2.97 -13.08 29.98
C TYR A 153 2.33 -11.73 29.61
N SER A 154 2.80 -11.16 28.51
CA SER A 154 2.25 -9.95 27.89
C SER A 154 1.80 -10.26 26.48
N PHE A 155 0.59 -9.82 26.12
CA PHE A 155 0.01 -10.02 24.80
C PHE A 155 -0.47 -8.68 24.26
N TRP A 156 -0.11 -8.37 23.02
CA TRP A 156 -0.68 -7.24 22.31
C TRP A 156 -1.97 -7.67 21.64
N THR A 157 -3.04 -6.97 21.95
CA THR A 157 -4.40 -7.30 21.53
C THR A 157 -4.95 -6.14 20.72
N GLN A 158 -5.58 -6.47 19.59
CA GLN A 158 -6.10 -5.50 18.66
C GLN A 158 -7.58 -5.79 18.41
N ASN A 159 -8.42 -4.76 18.61
CA ASN A 159 -9.82 -4.76 18.20
C ASN A 159 -9.91 -3.83 16.99
N VAL A 160 -10.02 -4.41 15.80
CA VAL A 160 -9.89 -3.72 14.53
C VAL A 160 -11.25 -3.63 13.85
N ALA A 161 -11.57 -2.47 13.29
CA ALA A 161 -12.69 -2.29 12.38
C ALA A 161 -12.15 -1.91 10.99
N PHE A 162 -12.23 -2.86 10.07
CA PHE A 162 -12.03 -2.63 8.65
C PHE A 162 -13.24 -1.86 8.11
N TYR A 163 -13.03 -0.67 7.56
CA TYR A 163 -14.04 0.12 6.90
C TYR A 163 -13.77 0.15 5.39
N SER A 164 -14.83 0.16 4.59
CA SER A 164 -14.72 0.50 3.17
C SER A 164 -15.61 1.68 2.85
N ALA A 165 -15.01 2.78 2.40
CA ALA A 165 -15.75 3.95 1.92
C ALA A 165 -16.61 3.61 0.69
N ARG A 166 -16.20 2.64 -0.13
CA ARG A 166 -16.93 2.17 -1.32
C ARG A 166 -18.21 1.40 -1.01
N THR A 167 -18.12 0.39 -0.15
CA THR A 167 -19.27 -0.49 0.15
C THR A 167 -20.07 -0.02 1.38
N HIS A 168 -19.51 0.93 2.13
CA HIS A 168 -20.03 1.41 3.41
C HIS A 168 -20.21 0.28 4.43
N GLN A 169 -19.25 -0.63 4.50
CA GLN A 169 -19.26 -1.78 5.42
C GLN A 169 -18.18 -1.64 6.48
N LEU A 170 -18.53 -2.00 7.72
CA LEU A 170 -17.59 -2.26 8.80
C LEU A 170 -17.48 -3.77 9.01
N GLN A 171 -16.28 -4.33 8.94
CA GLN A 171 -15.99 -5.71 9.36
C GLN A 171 -15.06 -5.67 10.57
N PHE A 172 -15.41 -6.41 11.63
CA PHE A 172 -14.58 -6.47 12.82
C PHE A 172 -13.55 -7.58 12.70
N LEU A 173 -12.33 -7.31 13.18
CA LEU A 173 -11.23 -8.26 13.20
C LEU A 173 -10.59 -8.26 14.60
N VAL A 174 -10.00 -9.39 14.98
CA VAL A 174 -9.15 -9.51 16.16
C VAL A 174 -7.78 -9.95 15.69
N ASN A 175 -6.73 -9.36 16.27
CA ASN A 175 -5.40 -9.95 16.27
C ASN A 175 -4.84 -9.99 17.70
N ILE A 176 -4.16 -11.09 18.06
CA ILE A 176 -3.45 -11.23 19.33
C ILE A 176 -2.04 -11.76 19.09
N TRP A 177 -1.05 -11.01 19.56
CA TRP A 177 0.37 -11.28 19.40
C TRP A 177 1.02 -11.52 20.76
N ASN A 178 2.00 -12.43 20.83
CA ASN A 178 2.66 -12.77 22.09
C ASN A 178 3.90 -11.89 22.34
N PHE A 179 3.74 -10.76 23.03
CA PHE A 179 4.84 -9.85 23.38
C PHE A 179 5.62 -10.25 24.64
N SER A 180 5.53 -11.52 25.06
CA SER A 180 6.23 -12.03 26.24
C SER A 180 7.72 -12.33 26.00
N SER A 181 8.20 -12.18 24.76
CA SER A 181 9.62 -12.29 24.40
C SER A 181 9.88 -11.65 23.04
N PRO A 182 11.15 -11.36 22.67
CA PRO A 182 11.48 -10.86 21.34
C PRO A 182 11.10 -11.82 20.20
N ALA A 183 10.91 -13.12 20.47
CA ALA A 183 10.58 -14.11 19.46
C ALA A 183 9.11 -14.06 18.99
N ILE A 184 8.23 -13.34 19.69
CA ILE A 184 6.78 -13.21 19.41
C ILE A 184 6.02 -14.55 19.24
N ASN A 185 6.61 -15.67 19.66
CA ASN A 185 6.08 -17.01 19.38
C ASN A 185 4.71 -17.27 20.04
N PHE A 186 3.69 -17.54 19.23
CA PHE A 186 2.34 -17.89 19.65
C PHE A 186 2.05 -19.38 19.40
N THR A 187 2.11 -20.20 20.44
CA THR A 187 1.94 -21.66 20.29
C THR A 187 0.49 -22.06 20.08
N ALA A 188 0.25 -23.21 19.43
CA ALA A 188 -1.09 -23.74 19.14
C ALA A 188 -1.96 -23.97 20.40
N ASN A 189 -1.33 -24.20 21.56
CA ASN A 189 -2.02 -24.47 22.83
C ASN A 189 -2.16 -23.24 23.72
N SER A 190 -1.79 -22.04 23.23
CA SER A 190 -1.82 -20.82 24.04
C SER A 190 -3.25 -20.39 24.41
N ILE A 191 -4.23 -20.75 23.58
CA ILE A 191 -5.65 -20.47 23.77
C ILE A 191 -6.37 -21.78 24.13
N SER A 192 -7.11 -21.79 25.25
CA SER A 192 -7.93 -22.92 25.69
C SER A 192 -9.36 -22.87 25.14
N TYR A 193 -9.86 -21.65 24.86
CA TYR A 193 -11.18 -21.42 24.29
C TYR A 193 -11.18 -20.11 23.49
N HIS A 194 -11.93 -20.12 22.39
CA HIS A 194 -12.29 -18.92 21.65
C HIS A 194 -13.71 -19.07 21.11
N SER A 195 -14.39 -17.96 20.84
CA SER A 195 -15.76 -18.00 20.32
C SER A 195 -15.82 -18.07 18.79
N SER A 196 -14.92 -17.38 18.07
CA SER A 196 -15.01 -17.22 16.62
C SER A 196 -13.67 -17.23 15.86
N GLY A 197 -12.52 -17.18 16.55
CA GLY A 197 -11.22 -17.10 15.90
C GLY A 197 -10.46 -18.41 15.68
N PHE A 198 -9.18 -18.28 15.34
CA PHE A 198 -8.25 -19.35 15.00
C PHE A 198 -6.84 -19.00 15.46
N VAL A 199 -6.09 -20.01 15.92
CA VAL A 199 -4.66 -19.87 16.26
C VAL A 199 -3.82 -20.14 15.01
N CYS A 200 -3.16 -19.11 14.48
CA CYS A 200 -2.17 -19.22 13.41
C CYS A 200 -0.77 -19.49 14.00
N ALA A 201 -0.56 -20.68 14.57
CA ALA A 201 0.72 -21.02 15.19
C ALA A 201 1.85 -21.18 14.14
N PRO A 202 3.09 -20.70 14.43
CA PRO A 202 3.58 -20.16 15.70
C PRO A 202 3.49 -18.63 15.83
N THR A 203 2.61 -17.96 15.10
CA THR A 203 2.69 -16.51 14.85
C THR A 203 1.72 -15.68 15.69
N PHE A 204 0.42 -15.84 15.49
CA PHE A 204 -0.61 -15.02 16.14
C PHE A 204 -1.94 -15.76 16.25
N TYR A 205 -2.91 -15.12 16.88
CA TYR A 205 -4.32 -15.50 16.85
C TYR A 205 -5.13 -14.45 16.09
N TYR A 206 -6.16 -14.87 15.35
CA TYR A 206 -7.07 -13.95 14.69
C TYR A 206 -8.53 -14.39 14.72
N ALA A 207 -9.46 -13.45 14.60
CA ALA A 207 -10.88 -13.73 14.43
C ALA A 207 -11.52 -12.75 13.44
N VAL A 208 -12.56 -13.20 12.74
CA VAL A 208 -13.35 -12.36 11.84
C VAL A 208 -14.77 -12.26 12.40
N GLY A 209 -15.15 -11.04 12.76
CA GLY A 209 -16.44 -10.70 13.33
C GLY A 209 -17.52 -10.41 12.28
N PRO A 210 -18.69 -9.91 12.72
CA PRO A 210 -19.78 -9.58 11.82
C PRO A 210 -19.44 -8.40 10.91
N THR A 211 -20.08 -8.38 9.73
CA THR A 211 -20.08 -7.22 8.84
C THR A 211 -21.34 -6.39 9.06
N ILE A 212 -21.21 -5.08 9.16
CA ILE A 212 -22.29 -4.13 9.43
C ILE A 212 -22.29 -3.04 8.35
N ASN A 213 -23.43 -2.83 7.70
CA ASN A 213 -23.60 -1.71 6.78
C ASN A 213 -23.81 -0.42 7.58
N VAL A 214 -23.08 0.64 7.24
CA VAL A 214 -23.17 1.96 7.86
C VAL A 214 -23.42 3.05 6.83
N THR A 215 -23.75 4.25 7.31
CA THR A 215 -23.80 5.45 6.47
C THR A 215 -23.37 6.62 7.34
N ALA A 216 -22.45 7.44 6.85
CA ALA A 216 -22.03 8.62 7.57
C ALA A 216 -23.21 9.63 7.71
N PRO A 217 -23.39 10.29 8.86
CA PRO A 217 -22.57 10.17 10.05
C PRO A 217 -22.88 8.90 10.86
N PHE A 218 -21.84 8.26 11.40
CA PHE A 218 -21.97 7.15 12.33
C PHE A 218 -20.99 7.28 13.51
N THR A 219 -21.27 6.56 14.59
CA THR A 219 -20.38 6.42 15.74
C THR A 219 -20.05 4.95 15.92
N LEU A 220 -18.76 4.65 15.95
CA LEU A 220 -18.20 3.36 16.27
C LEU A 220 -17.58 3.44 17.67
N ASN A 221 -17.85 2.45 18.51
CA ASN A 221 -17.07 2.22 19.72
C ASN A 221 -16.49 0.82 19.69
N LEU A 222 -15.21 0.71 20.01
CA LEU A 222 -14.48 -0.54 20.16
C LEU A 222 -14.12 -0.70 21.64
N TYR A 223 -14.22 -1.91 22.18
CA TYR A 223 -13.90 -2.20 23.57
C TYR A 223 -13.04 -3.44 23.66
N MET A 224 -12.04 -3.39 24.53
CA MET A 224 -11.31 -4.56 24.98
C MET A 224 -11.37 -4.62 26.50
N ASN A 225 -11.96 -5.69 27.03
CA ASN A 225 -12.07 -5.91 28.47
C ASN A 225 -11.31 -7.17 28.85
N SER A 226 -10.64 -7.16 29.98
CA SER A 226 -9.93 -8.31 30.53
C SER A 226 -10.60 -8.85 31.78
N GLY A 227 -10.33 -10.11 32.12
CA GLY A 227 -10.84 -10.73 33.33
C GLY A 227 -10.39 -12.17 33.53
N ILE A 228 -11.08 -12.87 34.41
CA ILE A 228 -10.90 -14.31 34.62
C ILE A 228 -12.24 -15.01 34.35
N VAL A 229 -12.23 -16.00 33.47
CA VAL A 229 -13.37 -16.87 33.16
C VAL A 229 -12.93 -18.30 33.32
N ASN A 230 -13.70 -19.11 34.05
CA ASN A 230 -13.39 -20.53 34.27
C ASN A 230 -11.96 -20.81 34.77
N ASN A 231 -11.40 -19.89 35.56
CA ASN A 231 -10.01 -19.95 36.04
C ASN A 231 -8.96 -19.92 34.91
N ASP A 232 -9.27 -19.21 33.82
CA ASP A 232 -8.36 -18.81 32.75
C ASP A 232 -8.35 -17.28 32.61
N SER A 233 -7.20 -16.71 32.22
CA SER A 233 -7.13 -15.29 31.81
C SER A 233 -7.99 -15.09 30.57
N ALA A 234 -8.78 -14.03 30.53
CA ALA A 234 -9.77 -13.80 29.48
C ALA A 234 -9.68 -12.39 28.88
N VAL A 235 -9.99 -12.28 27.58
CA VAL A 235 -10.22 -11.02 26.87
C VAL A 235 -11.54 -11.08 26.11
N PHE A 236 -12.28 -9.97 26.12
CA PHE A 236 -13.51 -9.78 25.38
C PHE A 236 -13.37 -8.64 24.38
N PHE A 237 -13.62 -8.94 23.11
CA PHE A 237 -13.64 -7.99 22.00
C PHE A 237 -15.09 -7.60 21.71
N ASN A 238 -15.43 -6.35 22.00
CA ASN A 238 -16.79 -5.85 21.86
C ASN A 238 -16.84 -4.63 20.96
N TYR A 239 -18.02 -4.37 20.41
CA TYR A 239 -18.30 -3.19 19.61
C TYR A 239 -19.67 -2.59 19.91
N SER A 240 -19.85 -1.33 19.55
CA SER A 240 -21.17 -0.76 19.28
C SER A 240 -21.12 0.17 18.09
N VAL A 241 -22.08 0.07 17.17
CA VAL A 241 -22.24 0.94 16.02
C VAL A 241 -23.57 1.65 16.10
N LYS A 242 -23.56 2.97 15.94
CA LYS A 242 -24.73 3.82 15.94
C LYS A 242 -24.78 4.69 14.69
N THR A 243 -25.88 4.60 13.95
CA THR A 243 -26.24 5.51 12.85
C THR A 243 -27.54 6.23 13.19
N ALA A 244 -28.09 7.01 12.26
CA ALA A 244 -29.43 7.58 12.41
C ALA A 244 -30.54 6.51 12.50
N SER A 245 -30.35 5.35 11.87
CA SER A 245 -31.36 4.29 11.72
C SER A 245 -31.04 3.02 12.52
N MET A 246 -29.83 2.88 13.05
CA MET A 246 -29.33 1.64 13.65
C MET A 246 -28.58 1.92 14.95
N ASN A 247 -28.73 1.03 15.93
CA ASN A 247 -27.91 0.97 17.13
C ASN A 247 -27.70 -0.51 17.49
N VAL A 248 -26.52 -1.02 17.19
CA VAL A 248 -26.16 -2.44 17.35
C VAL A 248 -24.89 -2.55 18.18
N SER A 249 -24.80 -3.59 18.99
CA SER A 249 -23.64 -3.84 19.85
C SER A 249 -23.53 -5.32 20.16
N GLY A 250 -22.32 -5.80 20.43
CA GLY A 250 -22.11 -7.17 20.85
C GLY A 250 -20.66 -7.48 21.20
N THR A 251 -20.46 -8.64 21.77
CA THR A 251 -19.17 -9.33 21.85
C THR A 251 -19.08 -10.23 20.62
N TYR A 252 -18.04 -10.07 19.81
CA TYR A 252 -17.83 -10.92 18.64
C TYR A 252 -16.69 -11.91 18.85
N ASP A 253 -15.80 -11.64 19.81
CA ASP A 253 -14.88 -12.64 20.28
C ASP A 253 -14.61 -12.61 21.80
N GLU A 254 -14.51 -13.80 22.38
CA GLU A 254 -14.07 -14.06 23.75
C GLU A 254 -12.92 -15.07 23.66
N VAL A 255 -11.78 -14.73 24.24
CA VAL A 255 -10.56 -15.54 24.18
C VAL A 255 -10.10 -15.89 25.59
N LEU A 256 -9.96 -17.18 25.87
CA LEU A 256 -9.39 -17.69 27.12
C LEU A 256 -7.99 -18.23 26.88
N PHE A 257 -7.02 -17.69 27.61
CA PHE A 257 -5.65 -18.20 27.60
C PHE A 257 -5.55 -19.46 28.45
N ASN A 258 -4.82 -20.46 27.96
CA ASN A 258 -4.67 -21.75 28.62
C ASN A 258 -3.85 -21.61 29.92
N SER A 259 -4.51 -21.26 31.02
CA SER A 259 -3.87 -20.82 32.25
C SER A 259 -3.61 -21.97 33.20
N THR A 260 -4.39 -23.05 33.13
CA THR A 260 -4.31 -24.31 33.91
C THR A 260 -4.48 -24.20 35.43
N ARG A 261 -3.84 -23.23 36.13
CA ARG A 261 -3.99 -22.94 37.58
C ARG A 261 -3.29 -21.62 37.96
N ALA A 262 -3.62 -21.11 39.16
CA ALA A 262 -2.98 -19.93 39.78
C ALA A 262 -3.10 -18.64 38.95
N VAL A 263 -4.30 -18.37 38.43
CA VAL A 263 -4.57 -17.22 37.57
C VAL A 263 -4.65 -15.94 38.39
N ILE A 264 -3.87 -14.95 37.97
CA ILE A 264 -4.00 -13.56 38.43
C ILE A 264 -4.82 -12.77 37.41
N ASN A 265 -5.46 -11.68 37.85
CA ASN A 265 -6.24 -10.85 36.93
C ASN A 265 -5.32 -10.25 35.86
N PRO A 266 -5.57 -10.50 34.58
CA PRO A 266 -4.86 -9.80 33.51
C PRO A 266 -5.38 -8.35 33.42
N GLU A 267 -4.47 -7.41 33.17
CA GLU A 267 -4.78 -5.96 33.12
C GLU A 267 -4.05 -5.33 31.94
N TYR A 268 -4.72 -4.40 31.24
CA TYR A 268 -4.06 -3.55 30.25
C TYR A 268 -3.13 -2.57 30.98
N LEU A 269 -1.91 -2.43 30.47
CA LEU A 269 -0.87 -1.58 31.06
C LEU A 269 -0.38 -0.57 30.02
N ALA A 270 -0.38 0.70 30.40
CA ALA A 270 0.44 1.74 29.76
C ALA A 270 1.54 2.17 30.74
N SER A 271 2.79 2.28 30.28
CA SER A 271 3.95 2.64 31.11
C SER A 271 4.93 3.56 30.40
N GLY A 272 5.13 4.76 30.93
CA GLY A 272 6.05 5.73 30.35
C GLY A 272 7.54 5.41 30.50
N THR A 273 7.90 4.29 31.14
CA THR A 273 9.30 3.93 31.43
C THR A 273 9.64 2.47 31.17
N GLN A 274 8.66 1.66 30.75
CA GLN A 274 8.85 0.22 30.56
C GLN A 274 8.43 -0.18 29.16
N LEU A 275 9.31 -0.90 28.49
CA LEU A 275 8.98 -1.64 27.29
C LEU A 275 8.41 -3.01 27.66
N THR A 276 7.65 -3.59 26.73
CA THR A 276 7.27 -5.00 26.79
C THR A 276 8.51 -5.91 26.77
N PRO A 277 8.38 -7.19 27.15
CA PRO A 277 9.48 -8.16 27.06
C PRO A 277 10.02 -8.40 25.64
N THR A 278 9.42 -7.82 24.61
CA THR A 278 10.01 -7.73 23.26
C THR A 278 11.31 -6.92 23.26
N GLY A 279 11.41 -5.89 24.11
CA GLY A 279 12.54 -4.98 24.21
C GLY A 279 12.47 -3.76 23.27
N TYR A 280 11.40 -3.59 22.51
CA TYR A 280 11.25 -2.48 21.54
C TYR A 280 9.81 -1.94 21.41
N ILE A 281 8.78 -2.75 21.71
CA ILE A 281 7.38 -2.29 21.78
C ILE A 281 7.09 -1.76 23.19
N PRO A 282 6.55 -0.53 23.35
CA PRO A 282 6.18 -0.02 24.66
C PRO A 282 4.87 -0.62 25.19
N TYR A 283 4.64 -0.39 26.48
CA TYR A 283 3.32 -0.63 27.08
C TYR A 283 2.49 0.64 26.88
N ASP A 284 1.46 0.55 26.06
CA ASP A 284 0.66 1.70 25.67
C ASP A 284 -0.82 1.31 25.43
N PHE A 285 -1.65 2.34 25.21
CA PHE A 285 -2.97 2.20 24.60
C PHE A 285 -3.02 3.10 23.38
N GLU A 286 -3.56 2.61 22.28
CA GLU A 286 -3.69 3.41 21.07
C GLU A 286 -5.02 3.17 20.33
N ILE A 287 -5.51 4.19 19.64
CA ILE A 287 -6.50 4.01 18.58
C ILE A 287 -6.06 4.78 17.35
N ILE A 288 -5.79 4.06 16.27
CA ILE A 288 -5.17 4.60 15.05
C ILE A 288 -6.04 4.39 13.82
N ILE A 289 -5.70 5.14 12.77
CA ILE A 289 -6.17 4.95 11.39
C ILE A 289 -4.99 4.46 10.56
N GLY A 290 -5.18 3.34 9.86
CA GLY A 290 -4.15 2.76 8.99
C GLY A 290 -4.73 2.08 7.75
N GLY A 291 -3.85 1.51 6.93
CA GLY A 291 -4.25 0.69 5.78
C GLY A 291 -5.15 -0.52 6.13
N PRO A 292 -5.75 -1.17 5.12
CA PRO A 292 -6.71 -2.26 5.29
C PRO A 292 -6.15 -3.56 5.93
N GLY A 293 -4.82 -3.70 6.05
CA GLY A 293 -4.13 -4.83 6.69
C GLY A 293 -2.79 -5.17 6.03
N GLY A 294 -2.11 -6.19 6.54
CA GLY A 294 -0.81 -6.67 6.05
C GLY A 294 0.29 -5.60 6.12
N GLY A 295 0.23 -4.67 7.08
CA GLY A 295 1.18 -3.58 7.18
C GLY A 295 1.06 -2.54 6.07
N SER A 296 -0.07 -2.48 5.35
CA SER A 296 -0.28 -1.50 4.28
C SER A 296 -0.50 -0.08 4.76
N THR A 297 -0.40 0.88 3.85
CA THR A 297 -0.72 2.29 4.08
C THR A 297 -2.05 2.68 3.40
N THR A 298 -2.55 3.86 3.75
CA THR A 298 -3.70 4.50 3.07
C THR A 298 -3.60 6.02 3.11
N SER A 299 -4.14 6.68 2.09
CA SER A 299 -4.12 8.13 1.97
C SER A 299 -5.50 8.75 2.10
N LEU A 300 -5.62 9.73 3.01
CA LEU A 300 -6.89 10.38 3.32
C LEU A 300 -7.07 11.66 2.51
N TYR A 301 -7.93 11.63 1.49
CA TYR A 301 -8.23 12.79 0.64
C TYR A 301 -9.36 13.67 1.18
N ASN A 302 -10.20 13.12 2.07
CA ASN A 302 -11.21 13.87 2.81
C ASN A 302 -11.50 13.15 4.14
N ILE A 303 -11.41 13.84 5.27
CA ILE A 303 -11.83 13.31 6.57
C ILE A 303 -12.41 14.43 7.43
N ASN A 304 -13.51 14.12 8.11
CA ASN A 304 -14.05 14.90 9.21
C ASN A 304 -14.54 13.92 10.27
N ALA A 305 -13.78 13.80 11.34
CA ALA A 305 -14.06 12.86 12.41
C ALA A 305 -13.60 13.38 13.77
N THR A 306 -14.07 12.72 14.83
CA THR A 306 -13.56 12.93 16.18
C THR A 306 -13.27 11.59 16.85
N MET A 307 -12.20 11.52 17.64
CA MET A 307 -11.83 10.32 18.38
C MET A 307 -11.66 10.60 19.88
N ASN A 308 -11.89 9.57 20.69
CA ASN A 308 -11.52 9.53 22.10
C ASN A 308 -10.95 8.15 22.43
N LEU A 309 -9.84 8.13 23.17
CA LEU A 309 -9.29 6.93 23.79
C LEU A 309 -9.56 6.95 25.30
N LYS A 310 -10.08 5.84 25.84
CA LYS A 310 -10.58 5.75 27.20
C LYS A 310 -10.13 4.48 27.91
N TYR A 311 -9.97 4.58 29.22
CA TYR A 311 -9.69 3.46 30.11
C TYR A 311 -10.81 3.28 31.13
N LEU A 312 -11.01 2.05 31.60
CA LEU A 312 -12.04 1.71 32.56
C LEU A 312 -11.58 2.07 33.97
N TYR A 313 -12.29 2.99 34.62
CA TYR A 313 -12.02 3.42 35.98
C TYR A 313 -13.33 3.52 36.76
N ASN A 314 -13.42 2.84 37.90
CA ASN A 314 -14.62 2.81 38.77
C ASN A 314 -15.92 2.55 37.99
N LYS A 315 -15.93 1.52 37.12
CA LYS A 315 -17.08 1.09 36.29
C LYS A 315 -17.52 2.09 35.20
N SER A 316 -16.69 3.08 34.89
CA SER A 316 -16.95 4.05 33.81
C SER A 316 -15.70 4.26 32.96
N TYR A 317 -15.88 4.44 31.65
CA TYR A 317 -14.80 4.80 30.75
C TYR A 317 -14.47 6.28 30.86
N LYS A 318 -13.20 6.60 31.11
CA LYS A 318 -12.66 7.96 31.19
C LYS A 318 -11.57 8.16 30.15
N ASN A 319 -11.47 9.37 29.60
CA ASN A 319 -10.40 9.70 28.65
C ASN A 319 -9.03 9.50 29.29
N VAL A 320 -8.06 9.07 28.49
CA VAL A 320 -6.66 8.94 28.92
C VAL A 320 -6.12 10.29 29.41
N PRO A 321 -5.24 10.30 30.42
CA PRO A 321 -4.77 11.54 31.04
C PRO A 321 -4.02 12.48 30.10
N SER A 322 -3.36 11.94 29.08
CA SER A 322 -2.50 12.62 28.12
C SER A 322 -2.50 11.83 26.81
N ALA A 323 -2.03 12.43 25.72
CA ALA A 323 -1.90 11.71 24.46
C ALA A 323 -0.88 12.34 23.49
N TYR A 324 -0.43 11.52 22.55
CA TYR A 324 0.17 11.91 21.28
C TYR A 324 -0.82 11.63 20.15
N ASP A 325 -0.61 12.24 19.00
CA ASP A 325 -1.41 12.08 17.78
C ASP A 325 -0.99 10.89 16.90
N VAL A 326 -0.24 9.94 17.48
CA VAL A 326 0.30 8.78 16.77
C VAL A 326 0.46 7.56 17.68
N GLY A 327 0.28 6.38 17.09
CA GLY A 327 0.64 5.07 17.63
C GLY A 327 2.12 4.70 17.44
N SER A 328 2.56 3.53 17.92
CA SER A 328 3.96 3.08 17.74
C SER A 328 4.14 1.63 17.28
N GLU A 329 3.12 0.79 17.46
CA GLU A 329 3.27 -0.66 17.49
C GLU A 329 2.71 -1.35 16.27
N THR A 330 1.85 -0.69 15.49
CA THR A 330 1.24 -1.28 14.30
C THR A 330 2.03 -0.95 13.04
N GLY A 331 2.06 -1.89 12.09
CA GLY A 331 2.67 -1.70 10.77
C GLY A 331 1.78 -0.95 9.78
N GLU A 332 0.46 -0.94 10.01
CA GLU A 332 -0.43 -0.14 9.17
C GLU A 332 -0.25 1.35 9.43
N THR A 333 -0.11 2.13 8.36
CA THR A 333 0.10 3.58 8.44
C THR A 333 -0.94 4.35 7.65
N SER A 334 -0.98 5.67 7.84
CA SER A 334 -1.78 6.58 7.02
C SER A 334 -1.08 7.92 6.81
N ASP A 335 -1.59 8.69 5.85
CA ASP A 335 -1.21 10.08 5.62
C ASP A 335 -2.41 10.97 5.19
N GLY A 336 -2.17 12.28 5.03
CA GLY A 336 -3.21 13.24 4.66
C GLY A 336 -4.16 13.67 5.78
N ILE A 337 -3.77 13.51 7.05
CA ILE A 337 -4.58 13.78 8.24
C ILE A 337 -3.93 14.86 9.09
N ALA A 338 -4.58 16.02 9.24
CA ALA A 338 -4.25 17.01 10.24
C ALA A 338 -5.08 16.80 11.52
N ILE A 339 -4.38 16.68 12.65
CA ILE A 339 -4.96 16.41 13.97
C ILE A 339 -5.00 17.68 14.82
N SER A 340 -6.15 17.98 15.42
CA SER A 340 -6.29 19.02 16.43
C SER A 340 -7.06 18.47 17.64
N TRP A 341 -7.05 19.17 18.78
CA TRP A 341 -7.78 18.69 19.96
C TRP A 341 -8.49 19.80 20.74
N HIS A 342 -9.57 19.41 21.40
CA HIS A 342 -10.32 20.24 22.33
C HIS A 342 -10.65 19.43 23.60
N GLY A 343 -9.96 19.76 24.70
CA GLY A 343 -9.93 18.88 25.86
C GLY A 343 -9.23 17.57 25.51
N ALA A 344 -9.87 16.43 25.81
CA ALA A 344 -9.35 15.11 25.49
C ALA A 344 -10.10 14.42 24.32
N THR A 345 -10.57 15.24 23.37
CA THR A 345 -11.18 14.80 22.12
C THR A 345 -10.30 15.27 20.97
N GLU A 346 -9.89 14.31 20.15
CA GLU A 346 -9.20 14.53 18.89
C GLU A 346 -10.20 14.91 17.79
N HIS A 347 -9.78 15.81 16.91
CA HIS A 347 -10.48 16.27 15.73
C HIS A 347 -9.62 16.05 14.50
N LEU A 348 -10.13 15.23 13.58
CA LEU A 348 -9.45 14.81 12.36
C LEU A 348 -9.98 15.63 11.19
N THR A 349 -9.07 16.28 10.45
CA THR A 349 -9.36 16.99 9.20
C THR A 349 -8.33 16.63 8.13
N THR A 350 -8.67 16.74 6.85
CA THR A 350 -7.67 16.55 5.79
C THR A 350 -6.62 17.65 5.81
N GLY A 351 -5.35 17.28 5.89
CA GLY A 351 -4.25 18.23 5.99
C GLY A 351 -2.88 17.56 6.13
N PRO A 352 -1.81 18.34 6.42
CA PRO A 352 -0.49 17.78 6.69
C PRO A 352 -0.48 16.93 7.96
N SER A 353 -0.01 15.69 7.83
CA SER A 353 0.17 14.77 8.95
C SER A 353 1.50 14.99 9.64
N PHE A 354 1.47 15.77 10.72
CA PHE A 354 2.59 15.96 11.62
C PHE A 354 2.44 15.07 12.84
N VAL A 355 3.56 14.68 13.45
CA VAL A 355 3.57 13.99 14.74
C VAL A 355 3.88 14.99 15.85
N TYR A 356 3.05 15.01 16.91
CA TYR A 356 3.28 15.79 18.12
C TYR A 356 2.48 15.30 19.34
N GLY A 357 2.86 15.80 20.51
CA GLY A 357 2.05 15.69 21.71
C GLY A 357 0.74 16.48 21.62
N MET A 358 -0.34 15.91 22.13
CA MET A 358 -1.64 16.57 22.29
C MET A 358 -1.84 17.07 23.73
N TRP A 359 -3.01 16.89 24.33
CA TRP A 359 -3.32 17.38 25.68
C TRP A 359 -2.40 16.77 26.73
N ASN A 360 -1.99 17.60 27.69
CA ASN A 360 -1.10 17.24 28.79
C ASN A 360 0.25 16.63 28.35
N ILE A 361 0.62 16.72 27.07
CA ILE A 361 1.98 16.52 26.55
C ILE A 361 2.48 17.85 25.98
N SER A 362 1.69 18.45 25.09
CA SER A 362 1.98 19.76 24.50
C SER A 362 2.02 20.86 25.56
N ASN A 363 2.93 21.81 25.37
CA ASN A 363 2.96 23.06 26.14
C ASN A 363 1.95 24.10 25.61
N ASN A 364 1.24 23.80 24.52
CA ASN A 364 0.33 24.71 23.86
C ASN A 364 -0.94 23.98 23.37
N ASP A 365 -2.08 24.31 23.97
CA ASP A 365 -3.41 23.79 23.59
C ASP A 365 -4.18 24.73 22.64
N ARG A 366 -3.57 25.84 22.21
CA ARG A 366 -4.21 26.74 21.25
C ARG A 366 -4.12 26.13 19.86
N MET A 367 -5.26 25.95 19.22
CA MET A 367 -5.35 25.53 17.83
C MET A 367 -5.59 26.72 16.89
N GLU A 368 -5.05 26.63 15.68
CA GLU A 368 -5.22 27.61 14.60
C GLU A 368 -5.72 26.96 13.32
N LYS A 369 -6.69 27.63 12.69
CA LYS A 369 -7.32 27.17 11.47
C LYS A 369 -6.62 27.77 10.26
N PHE A 370 -6.26 26.91 9.32
CA PHE A 370 -5.64 27.28 8.05
C PHE A 370 -6.57 26.90 6.91
N SER A 371 -6.80 27.84 6.00
CA SER A 371 -7.60 27.57 4.81
C SER A 371 -7.13 28.38 3.62
N GLY A 372 -7.32 27.83 2.43
CA GLY A 372 -6.88 28.46 1.21
C GLY A 372 -7.19 27.64 -0.02
N ARG A 373 -6.56 28.04 -1.12
CA ARG A 373 -6.73 27.40 -2.42
C ARG A 373 -5.45 27.46 -3.24
N ILE A 374 -5.14 26.37 -3.91
CA ILE A 374 -4.01 26.23 -4.81
C ILE A 374 -4.53 25.96 -6.23
N GLU A 375 -3.90 26.60 -7.22
CA GLU A 375 -4.22 26.44 -8.63
C GLU A 375 -2.94 26.17 -9.45
N PRO A 376 -2.91 25.13 -10.31
CA PRO A 376 -4.00 24.19 -10.61
C PRO A 376 -4.41 23.29 -9.43
N SER A 377 -5.64 22.75 -9.46
CA SER A 377 -6.22 22.02 -8.32
C SER A 377 -5.64 20.64 -8.05
N ASN A 378 -4.80 20.13 -8.93
CA ASN A 378 -4.03 18.89 -8.78
C ASN A 378 -2.53 19.15 -8.56
N ALA A 379 -2.16 20.37 -8.15
CA ALA A 379 -0.83 20.59 -7.62
C ALA A 379 -0.66 19.84 -6.30
N PHE A 380 0.55 19.36 -6.03
CA PHE A 380 0.93 18.88 -4.72
C PHE A 380 1.23 20.07 -3.82
N ALA A 381 0.96 19.90 -2.53
CA ALA A 381 1.30 20.86 -1.51
C ALA A 381 1.92 20.11 -0.33
N PHE A 382 3.01 20.66 0.19
CA PHE A 382 3.64 20.17 1.41
C PHE A 382 3.78 21.34 2.37
N VAL A 383 3.61 21.06 3.64
CA VAL A 383 3.73 22.04 4.73
C VAL A 383 4.79 21.55 5.69
N SER A 384 5.63 22.45 6.18
CA SER A 384 6.59 22.18 7.25
C SER A 384 6.42 23.19 8.39
N PRO A 385 6.72 22.81 9.64
CA PRO A 385 6.84 23.76 10.75
C PRO A 385 7.96 24.77 10.48
N GLY A 386 7.79 26.00 10.97
CA GLY A 386 8.76 27.09 10.87
C GLY A 386 8.36 28.23 9.92
N CYS A 387 9.20 29.26 9.89
CA CYS A 387 9.01 30.43 9.02
C CYS A 387 9.50 30.24 7.58
N TYR A 388 10.27 29.17 7.35
CA TYR A 388 10.86 28.79 6.06
C TYR A 388 10.62 27.30 5.83
N PHE A 389 10.40 26.94 4.58
CA PHE A 389 10.10 25.56 4.21
C PHE A 389 11.32 24.67 4.48
N ASN A 390 11.06 23.53 5.13
CA ASN A 390 12.06 22.50 5.42
C ASN A 390 11.53 21.16 4.91
N GLU A 391 12.21 20.62 3.90
CA GLU A 391 11.85 19.36 3.24
C GLU A 391 11.87 18.17 4.20
N SER A 392 12.86 18.08 5.10
CA SER A 392 12.97 16.96 6.06
C SER A 392 11.91 16.96 7.16
N LEU A 393 11.13 18.04 7.30
CA LEU A 393 10.02 18.15 8.24
C LEU A 393 8.68 18.41 7.52
N ALA A 394 8.68 18.26 6.20
CA ALA A 394 7.51 18.50 5.39
C ALA A 394 6.56 17.31 5.52
N SER A 395 5.27 17.61 5.45
CA SER A 395 4.21 16.61 5.36
C SER A 395 3.23 17.01 4.27
N TRP A 396 2.72 16.00 3.56
CA TRP A 396 1.84 16.19 2.43
C TRP A 396 0.49 16.78 2.86
N LEU A 397 0.05 17.81 2.15
CA LEU A 397 -1.26 18.42 2.29
C LEU A 397 -2.13 17.99 1.09
N PRO A 398 -3.02 16.99 1.25
CA PRO A 398 -3.97 16.64 0.22
C PRO A 398 -4.89 17.82 -0.08
N LEU A 399 -5.13 18.06 -1.37
CA LEU A 399 -6.04 19.10 -1.82
C LEU A 399 -7.36 18.46 -2.25
N SER A 400 -8.46 19.15 -1.97
CA SER A 400 -9.73 18.78 -2.56
C SER A 400 -9.69 18.91 -4.09
N ILE A 401 -10.65 18.30 -4.79
CA ILE A 401 -10.69 18.27 -6.27
C ILE A 401 -10.66 19.66 -6.95
N ASN A 402 -11.11 20.69 -6.24
CA ASN A 402 -11.14 22.10 -6.62
C ASN A 402 -9.92 22.92 -6.11
N GLY A 403 -8.96 22.27 -5.47
CA GLY A 403 -7.68 22.81 -5.01
C GLY A 403 -7.76 23.49 -3.64
N SER A 404 -8.86 23.31 -2.90
CA SER A 404 -8.99 23.94 -1.59
C SER A 404 -8.44 23.06 -0.48
N TYR A 405 -8.00 23.70 0.60
CA TYR A 405 -7.63 23.04 1.85
C TYR A 405 -8.24 23.78 3.03
N ASN A 406 -8.54 23.04 4.09
CA ASN A 406 -9.09 23.57 5.33
C ASN A 406 -8.81 22.62 6.49
N TYR A 407 -7.84 22.96 7.33
CA TYR A 407 -7.41 22.13 8.46
C TYR A 407 -7.12 22.99 9.69
N GLU A 408 -6.89 22.32 10.81
CA GLU A 408 -6.54 22.93 12.08
C GLU A 408 -5.29 22.24 12.66
N LEU A 409 -4.35 23.03 13.17
CA LEU A 409 -3.10 22.56 13.77
C LEU A 409 -2.82 23.35 15.06
N PRO A 410 -1.90 22.88 15.93
CA PRO A 410 -1.38 23.69 17.03
C PRO A 410 -0.90 25.06 16.56
N ALA A 411 -1.12 26.10 17.35
CA ALA A 411 -0.72 27.46 17.00
C ALA A 411 0.79 27.54 16.83
N GLY A 412 1.25 28.02 15.67
CA GLY A 412 2.65 27.99 15.30
C GLY A 412 2.93 28.70 13.98
N HIS A 413 4.19 28.71 13.60
CA HIS A 413 4.59 29.16 12.27
C HIS A 413 4.66 27.95 11.35
N TYR A 414 4.03 28.07 10.18
CA TYR A 414 4.07 27.07 9.13
C TYR A 414 4.41 27.74 7.81
N SER A 415 5.07 26.99 6.95
CA SER A 415 5.39 27.38 5.59
C SER A 415 5.19 26.17 4.68
N GLY A 416 4.95 26.41 3.40
CA GLY A 416 4.68 25.33 2.46
C GLY A 416 5.29 25.58 1.11
N ILE A 417 5.33 24.52 0.31
CA ILE A 417 5.67 24.54 -1.10
C ILE A 417 4.52 23.91 -1.88
N SER A 418 4.18 24.51 -3.02
CA SER A 418 3.26 23.91 -3.98
C SER A 418 4.01 23.59 -5.27
N MET A 419 3.77 22.40 -5.80
CA MET A 419 4.54 21.81 -6.88
C MET A 419 3.62 21.13 -7.89
N LEU A 420 3.96 21.25 -9.16
CA LEU A 420 3.29 20.51 -10.24
C LEU A 420 4.23 20.48 -11.44
N SER A 421 4.50 19.29 -11.96
CA SER A 421 5.24 19.09 -13.22
C SER A 421 4.75 20.06 -14.31
N TYR A 422 5.70 20.68 -15.02
CA TYR A 422 5.48 21.80 -15.97
C TYR A 422 5.02 23.14 -15.39
N TYR A 423 5.13 23.34 -14.09
CA TYR A 423 4.93 24.61 -13.43
C TYR A 423 6.15 24.93 -12.55
N ALA A 424 6.44 26.22 -12.37
CA ALA A 424 7.44 26.63 -11.38
C ALA A 424 6.86 26.44 -9.96
N PRO A 425 7.61 25.82 -9.02
CA PRO A 425 7.14 25.64 -7.66
C PRO A 425 6.96 27.01 -6.96
N ALA A 426 6.02 27.07 -6.00
CA ALA A 426 5.73 28.28 -5.25
C ALA A 426 5.77 28.02 -3.74
N TYR A 427 6.61 28.77 -3.04
CA TYR A 427 6.63 28.79 -1.58
C TYR A 427 5.54 29.71 -1.05
N PHE A 428 4.87 29.30 0.03
CA PHE A 428 3.76 30.04 0.61
C PHE A 428 3.73 29.90 2.13
N LYS A 429 2.93 30.77 2.77
CA LYS A 429 2.49 30.56 4.15
C LYS A 429 1.03 30.09 4.09
N PRO A 430 0.63 29.04 4.82
CA PRO A 430 -0.75 28.57 4.79
C PRO A 430 -1.75 29.71 5.03
N GLY A 431 -2.56 29.98 4.01
CA GLY A 431 -3.56 31.04 4.02
C GLY A 431 -3.70 31.70 2.65
N GLY A 432 -4.92 31.79 2.12
CA GLY A 432 -5.20 32.53 0.89
C GLY A 432 -5.06 31.70 -0.39
N ARG A 433 -4.78 32.37 -1.52
CA ARG A 433 -4.73 31.76 -2.86
C ARG A 433 -3.30 31.69 -3.38
N ILE A 434 -2.89 30.50 -3.81
CA ILE A 434 -1.60 30.22 -4.45
C ILE A 434 -1.90 29.86 -5.91
N THR A 435 -1.15 30.44 -6.84
CA THR A 435 -1.26 30.12 -8.27
C THR A 435 0.13 29.81 -8.81
N LEU A 436 0.29 28.60 -9.35
CA LEU A 436 1.51 28.18 -10.01
C LEU A 436 1.57 28.73 -11.43
N ASN A 437 2.76 29.17 -11.83
CA ASN A 437 3.00 29.67 -13.18
C ASN A 437 3.48 28.52 -14.07
N LYS A 438 2.76 28.27 -15.16
CA LYS A 438 3.13 27.23 -16.13
C LYS A 438 4.51 27.54 -16.70
N ASN A 439 5.45 26.61 -16.54
CA ASN A 439 6.80 26.71 -17.03
C ASN A 439 7.28 25.32 -17.48
N ARG A 440 7.34 25.14 -18.81
CA ARG A 440 7.70 23.86 -19.41
C ARG A 440 9.16 23.45 -19.22
N PHE A 441 10.04 24.38 -18.80
CA PHE A 441 11.46 24.06 -18.54
C PHE A 441 11.66 23.14 -17.34
N TYR A 442 10.70 23.08 -16.40
CA TYR A 442 10.79 22.19 -15.26
C TYR A 442 10.56 20.71 -15.61
N GLY A 443 9.96 20.41 -16.77
CA GLY A 443 9.66 19.03 -17.15
C GLY A 443 8.78 18.30 -16.13
N ILE A 444 8.98 16.98 -16.03
CA ILE A 444 8.39 16.14 -14.97
C ILE A 444 9.36 16.10 -13.78
N TYR A 445 8.91 16.59 -12.62
CA TYR A 445 9.63 16.59 -11.33
C TYR A 445 8.73 16.30 -10.12
N THR A 446 7.42 16.12 -10.35
CA THR A 446 6.43 15.62 -9.40
C THR A 446 5.68 14.46 -10.06
N PRO A 447 4.98 13.62 -9.30
CA PRO A 447 3.94 12.76 -9.83
C PRO A 447 2.89 13.53 -10.66
N LEU A 448 2.08 12.79 -11.42
CA LEU A 448 1.02 13.32 -12.28
C LEU A 448 -0.34 12.77 -11.87
N TYR A 449 -1.09 13.55 -11.08
CA TYR A 449 -2.39 13.12 -10.55
C TYR A 449 -3.57 13.80 -11.27
N ALA A 450 -4.62 13.03 -11.52
CA ALA A 450 -5.92 13.54 -11.96
C ALA A 450 -7.06 12.65 -11.46
N PHE A 451 -7.93 13.21 -10.61
CA PHE A 451 -9.13 12.55 -10.09
C PHE A 451 -10.39 12.85 -10.92
N ASN A 452 -10.26 13.65 -11.98
CA ASN A 452 -11.29 13.91 -12.98
C ASN A 452 -10.72 14.53 -14.26
N ASN A 453 -11.56 14.67 -15.29
CA ASN A 453 -11.20 15.27 -16.58
C ASN A 453 -10.66 16.73 -16.47
N GLN A 454 -11.12 17.50 -15.47
CA GLN A 454 -10.67 18.88 -15.31
C GLN A 454 -9.23 18.96 -14.78
N GLN A 455 -8.85 18.08 -13.86
CA GLN A 455 -7.47 17.95 -13.38
C GLN A 455 -6.56 17.33 -14.46
N LEU A 456 -7.08 16.34 -15.18
CA LEU A 456 -6.41 15.74 -16.34
C LEU A 456 -6.01 16.78 -17.39
N LYS A 457 -6.91 17.72 -17.70
CA LYS A 457 -6.63 18.85 -18.58
C LYS A 457 -5.46 19.72 -18.09
N ASN A 458 -5.27 19.86 -16.78
CA ASN A 458 -4.21 20.72 -16.21
C ASN A 458 -2.80 20.12 -16.45
N ILE A 459 -2.69 18.79 -16.44
CA ILE A 459 -1.44 18.05 -16.70
C ILE A 459 -1.25 17.69 -18.18
N SER A 460 -2.29 17.90 -19.01
CA SER A 460 -2.21 17.68 -20.45
C SER A 460 -1.34 18.73 -21.15
N TYR A 461 -0.53 18.26 -22.09
CA TYR A 461 0.28 19.10 -22.97
C TYR A 461 -0.57 19.80 -24.04
N SER A 462 -1.53 19.06 -24.61
CA SER A 462 -2.45 19.50 -25.66
C SER A 462 -3.72 18.64 -25.67
N GLY A 463 -4.67 18.93 -26.57
CA GLY A 463 -5.90 18.15 -26.74
C GLY A 463 -7.13 18.78 -26.09
N ASN A 464 -8.29 18.16 -26.32
CA ASN A 464 -9.57 18.57 -25.70
C ASN A 464 -10.40 17.40 -25.16
N GLY A 465 -9.80 16.20 -25.01
CA GLY A 465 -10.46 15.04 -24.42
C GLY A 465 -11.41 14.27 -25.34
N THR A 466 -11.52 14.63 -26.62
CA THR A 466 -12.34 13.88 -27.59
C THR A 466 -11.52 12.81 -28.30
N LEU A 467 -12.14 11.72 -28.78
CA LEU A 467 -11.42 10.65 -29.49
C LEU A 467 -10.61 11.13 -30.71
N GLY A 468 -11.11 12.16 -31.42
CA GLY A 468 -10.40 12.76 -32.55
C GLY A 468 -9.34 13.82 -32.17
N ASN A 469 -9.32 14.25 -30.91
CA ASN A 469 -8.37 15.21 -30.36
C ASN A 469 -8.14 14.92 -28.87
N PRO A 470 -7.55 13.76 -28.55
CA PRO A 470 -7.42 13.30 -27.18
C PRO A 470 -6.52 14.23 -26.40
N TYR A 471 -6.68 14.26 -25.08
CA TYR A 471 -5.65 14.84 -24.24
C TYR A 471 -4.34 14.11 -24.43
N ILE A 472 -3.26 14.85 -24.66
CA ILE A 472 -1.91 14.29 -24.80
C ILE A 472 -1.14 14.64 -23.54
N ILE A 473 -0.75 13.63 -22.79
CA ILE A 473 0.23 13.73 -21.69
C ILE A 473 1.52 13.17 -22.24
N THR A 474 2.59 13.96 -22.18
CA THR A 474 3.91 13.57 -22.69
C THR A 474 4.96 14.33 -21.92
N GLY A 475 6.17 13.80 -21.86
CA GLY A 475 7.20 14.52 -21.15
C GLY A 475 8.59 13.97 -21.15
N LYS A 476 9.49 14.82 -20.65
CA LYS A 476 10.82 14.42 -20.27
C LYS A 476 11.00 14.69 -18.80
N GLN A 477 11.42 13.66 -18.10
CA GLN A 477 12.03 13.80 -16.80
C GLN A 477 13.46 14.32 -17.00
N ILE A 478 13.75 15.50 -16.48
CA ILE A 478 15.08 16.14 -16.62
C ILE A 478 15.94 15.84 -15.37
N PHE A 479 15.28 15.78 -14.22
CA PHE A 479 15.83 15.48 -12.90
C PHE A 479 14.98 14.36 -12.28
N PRO A 480 15.48 13.65 -11.26
CA PRO A 480 14.65 12.78 -10.44
C PRO A 480 13.39 13.52 -9.96
N VAL A 481 12.31 12.77 -9.72
CA VAL A 481 11.15 13.33 -9.01
C VAL A 481 11.63 13.83 -7.63
N SER A 482 11.00 14.89 -7.11
CA SER A 482 11.37 15.49 -5.82
C SER A 482 11.43 14.45 -4.70
N PRO A 483 12.39 14.55 -3.77
CA PRO A 483 12.48 13.64 -2.62
C PRO A 483 11.24 13.61 -1.73
N LEU A 484 10.44 14.69 -1.72
CA LEU A 484 9.10 14.71 -1.12
C LEU A 484 8.12 13.62 -1.62
N PHE A 485 8.46 12.85 -2.65
CA PHE A 485 7.62 11.77 -3.20
C PHE A 485 8.28 10.39 -3.12
N GLU A 486 9.38 10.24 -2.39
CA GLU A 486 10.02 8.94 -2.18
C GLU A 486 9.52 8.23 -0.91
N GLU A 487 8.47 8.76 -0.29
CA GLU A 487 7.92 8.26 0.96
C GLU A 487 7.36 6.83 0.81
N PHE A 488 7.68 5.97 1.78
CA PHE A 488 7.08 4.65 1.96
C PHE A 488 6.98 4.34 3.46
N ASN A 489 6.11 3.40 3.83
CA ASN A 489 5.99 2.99 5.23
C ASN A 489 7.05 1.94 5.63
N ASP A 490 7.06 1.53 6.88
CA ASP A 490 7.99 0.54 7.44
C ASP A 490 7.89 -0.86 6.78
N TYR A 491 6.79 -1.17 6.10
CA TYR A 491 6.61 -2.36 5.25
C TYR A 491 6.96 -2.14 3.77
N GLY A 492 7.47 -0.96 3.41
CA GLY A 492 7.92 -0.65 2.05
C GLY A 492 6.79 -0.30 1.06
N PHE A 493 5.57 -0.04 1.53
CA PHE A 493 4.48 0.44 0.69
C PHE A 493 4.74 1.89 0.27
N PRO A 494 4.88 2.19 -1.04
CA PRO A 494 5.12 3.55 -1.51
C PRO A 494 3.87 4.41 -1.35
N VAL A 495 4.00 5.59 -0.76
CA VAL A 495 2.87 6.51 -0.54
C VAL A 495 2.37 7.11 -1.85
N PHE A 496 3.28 7.40 -2.80
CA PHE A 496 2.95 8.08 -4.04
C PHE A 496 3.22 7.23 -5.28
N PRO A 497 2.21 6.92 -6.12
CA PRO A 497 2.47 6.53 -7.50
C PRO A 497 3.05 7.68 -8.32
N GLY A 498 3.70 7.34 -9.43
CA GLY A 498 4.26 8.31 -10.38
C GLY A 498 3.19 8.94 -11.25
N VAL A 499 2.21 8.13 -11.65
CA VAL A 499 1.01 8.59 -12.38
C VAL A 499 -0.21 7.98 -11.71
N LEU A 500 -1.18 8.83 -11.33
CA LEU A 500 -2.48 8.39 -10.87
C LEU A 500 -3.55 9.09 -11.70
N ILE A 501 -4.25 8.34 -12.53
CA ILE A 501 -5.46 8.80 -13.21
C ILE A 501 -6.63 8.01 -12.63
N MET A 502 -7.67 8.73 -12.25
CA MET A 502 -8.83 8.15 -11.60
C MET A 502 -10.11 8.87 -12.04
N ASN A 503 -11.17 8.10 -12.26
CA ASN A 503 -12.51 8.61 -12.59
C ASN A 503 -12.52 9.52 -13.83
N VAL A 504 -11.71 9.19 -14.84
CA VAL A 504 -11.62 9.90 -16.12
C VAL A 504 -12.34 9.13 -17.21
N ASN A 505 -13.03 9.85 -18.10
CA ASN A 505 -13.66 9.24 -19.29
C ASN A 505 -13.37 9.97 -20.59
N GLU A 506 -12.65 11.10 -20.53
CA GLU A 506 -12.17 11.81 -21.70
C GLU A 506 -10.98 11.07 -22.34
N SER A 507 -10.97 11.03 -23.67
CA SER A 507 -9.96 10.29 -24.42
C SER A 507 -8.58 10.90 -24.18
N THR A 508 -7.65 10.04 -23.78
CA THR A 508 -6.34 10.44 -23.28
C THR A 508 -5.26 9.53 -23.81
N VAL A 509 -4.13 10.13 -24.20
CA VAL A 509 -2.93 9.43 -24.63
C VAL A 509 -1.75 9.88 -23.77
N LEU A 510 -1.19 8.94 -23.01
CA LEU A 510 0.10 9.04 -22.36
C LEU A 510 1.15 8.56 -23.37
N TYR A 511 1.88 9.50 -23.96
CA TYR A 511 2.80 9.24 -25.07
C TYR A 511 4.24 9.52 -24.68
N ASN A 512 5.11 8.52 -24.80
CA ASN A 512 6.54 8.64 -24.53
C ASN A 512 6.79 9.27 -23.15
N MET A 513 6.15 8.69 -22.14
CA MET A 513 6.32 9.08 -20.74
C MET A 513 7.66 8.55 -20.20
N PRO A 514 8.28 9.21 -19.22
CA PRO A 514 9.47 8.67 -18.55
C PRO A 514 9.09 7.59 -17.52
N SER A 515 10.00 6.70 -17.14
CA SER A 515 9.73 5.70 -16.07
C SER A 515 9.59 6.30 -14.65
N MET A 516 9.48 7.63 -14.48
CA MET A 516 9.28 8.29 -13.18
C MET A 516 10.37 7.97 -12.13
N TYR A 517 11.64 8.15 -12.52
CA TYR A 517 12.81 7.87 -11.69
C TYR A 517 12.86 8.70 -10.39
N ILE A 518 13.16 8.04 -9.27
CA ILE A 518 13.46 8.64 -7.96
C ILE A 518 14.83 8.18 -7.47
N ILE A 519 15.43 8.98 -6.60
CA ILE A 519 16.62 8.62 -5.83
C ILE A 519 16.21 8.74 -4.38
N TYR A 520 16.47 7.73 -3.56
CA TYR A 520 16.23 7.85 -2.13
C TYR A 520 17.37 8.66 -1.51
N ASP A 521 17.11 9.94 -1.23
CA ASP A 521 18.10 10.85 -0.63
C ASP A 521 17.64 11.47 0.71
N ASN A 522 16.43 11.16 1.14
CA ASN A 522 15.88 11.57 2.43
C ASN A 522 16.44 10.67 3.54
N PRO A 523 17.19 11.25 4.52
CA PRO A 523 17.76 10.49 5.62
C PRO A 523 16.73 9.76 6.50
N ALA A 524 15.45 10.16 6.43
CA ALA A 524 14.37 9.47 7.15
C ALA A 524 14.17 8.02 6.70
N TYR A 525 14.58 7.68 5.47
CA TYR A 525 14.35 6.36 4.86
C TYR A 525 15.62 5.50 4.74
N GLU A 526 16.80 6.02 5.09
CA GLU A 526 18.08 5.30 5.03
C GLU A 526 18.01 3.95 5.78
N ASN A 527 17.45 3.95 6.99
CA ASN A 527 17.35 2.74 7.81
C ASN A 527 16.51 1.64 7.14
N ILE A 528 15.42 2.01 6.47
CA ILE A 528 14.52 1.05 5.84
C ILE A 528 15.14 0.49 4.56
N ILE A 529 15.81 1.35 3.77
CA ILE A 529 16.57 0.95 2.58
C ILE A 529 17.63 -0.07 2.98
N ASP A 530 18.41 0.21 4.02
CA ASP A 530 19.44 -0.69 4.54
C ASP A 530 18.84 -2.00 5.10
N PHE A 531 17.67 -1.93 5.76
CA PHE A 531 17.01 -3.09 6.36
C PHE A 531 16.51 -4.09 5.33
N TYR A 532 15.95 -3.59 4.22
CA TYR A 532 15.46 -4.42 3.12
C TYR A 532 16.53 -4.66 2.03
N ASP A 533 17.74 -4.13 2.16
CA ASP A 533 18.81 -4.18 1.14
C ASP A 533 18.31 -3.62 -0.22
N LEU A 534 17.53 -2.55 -0.17
CA LEU A 534 16.96 -1.92 -1.37
C LEU A 534 18.02 -1.05 -2.09
N PRO A 535 17.94 -0.94 -3.43
CA PRO A 535 18.71 0.07 -4.14
C PRO A 535 18.39 1.49 -3.66
N GLY A 536 19.38 2.38 -3.70
CA GLY A 536 19.19 3.82 -3.42
C GLY A 536 18.41 4.59 -4.49
N TYR A 537 17.67 3.91 -5.37
CA TYR A 537 16.84 4.50 -6.41
C TYR A 537 15.69 3.57 -6.77
N ASN A 538 14.61 4.10 -7.34
CA ASN A 538 13.49 3.31 -7.87
C ASN A 538 12.76 4.10 -8.97
N TYR A 539 11.65 3.57 -9.46
CA TYR A 539 10.78 4.16 -10.48
C TYR A 539 9.34 4.06 -10.00
N LEU A 540 8.67 5.21 -9.91
CA LEU A 540 7.29 5.25 -9.42
C LEU A 540 6.32 4.66 -10.46
N ASN A 541 5.34 3.90 -10.01
CA ASN A 541 4.40 3.16 -10.85
C ASN A 541 3.30 4.04 -11.48
N TYR A 542 2.57 3.43 -12.42
CA TYR A 542 1.43 4.00 -13.12
C TYR A 542 0.15 3.33 -12.67
N GLU A 543 -0.81 4.14 -12.24
CA GLU A 543 -2.08 3.69 -11.68
C GLU A 543 -3.25 4.31 -12.44
N PHE A 544 -4.15 3.45 -12.89
CA PHE A 544 -5.38 3.82 -13.59
C PHE A 544 -6.57 3.14 -12.90
N TYR A 545 -7.51 3.92 -12.38
CA TYR A 545 -8.64 3.39 -11.61
C TYR A 545 -9.97 4.01 -12.03
N ASN A 546 -10.92 3.17 -12.41
CA ASN A 546 -12.25 3.61 -12.83
C ASN A 546 -12.21 4.56 -14.04
N ASP A 547 -11.34 4.27 -15.00
CA ASP A 547 -11.09 5.12 -16.16
C ASP A 547 -11.64 4.53 -17.47
N SER A 548 -11.78 5.38 -18.49
CA SER A 548 -12.05 4.92 -19.85
C SER A 548 -11.40 5.76 -20.94
N ASN A 549 -11.17 5.13 -22.09
CA ASN A 549 -10.58 5.73 -23.29
C ASN A 549 -9.14 6.23 -23.11
N ILE A 550 -8.35 5.55 -22.28
CA ILE A 550 -6.95 5.86 -22.04
C ILE A 550 -6.05 5.00 -22.95
N THR A 551 -4.95 5.59 -23.40
CA THR A 551 -3.90 4.90 -24.16
C THR A 551 -2.55 5.21 -23.54
N LEU A 552 -1.81 4.18 -23.10
CA LEU A 552 -0.40 4.25 -22.74
C LEU A 552 0.44 3.75 -23.92
N TRP A 553 1.23 4.64 -24.51
CA TRP A 553 1.90 4.39 -25.78
C TRP A 553 3.37 4.81 -25.84
N SER A 554 4.22 3.92 -26.36
CA SER A 554 5.66 4.18 -26.56
C SER A 554 6.37 4.67 -25.30
N THR A 555 6.00 4.12 -24.14
CA THR A 555 6.53 4.50 -22.84
C THR A 555 7.49 3.42 -22.33
N PRO A 556 8.72 3.77 -21.91
CA PRO A 556 9.52 2.91 -21.03
C PRO A 556 8.88 2.82 -19.64
N VAL A 557 8.86 1.61 -19.09
CA VAL A 557 8.28 1.28 -17.77
C VAL A 557 9.30 0.41 -17.04
N SER A 558 9.57 0.74 -15.77
CA SER A 558 10.45 -0.03 -14.89
C SER A 558 10.13 0.31 -13.43
N GLY A 559 10.83 -0.33 -12.48
CA GLY A 559 10.65 -0.19 -11.04
C GLY A 559 10.48 -1.53 -10.34
N TYR A 560 10.66 -1.52 -9.03
CA TYR A 560 10.51 -2.70 -8.19
C TYR A 560 9.62 -2.40 -6.99
N PHE A 561 9.10 -3.48 -6.38
CA PHE A 561 8.38 -3.44 -5.12
C PHE A 561 9.10 -4.32 -4.11
N PRO A 562 9.18 -3.93 -2.82
CA PRO A 562 9.75 -4.81 -1.79
C PRO A 562 8.98 -6.12 -1.66
N GLU A 563 9.65 -7.22 -1.30
CA GLU A 563 9.04 -8.56 -1.20
C GLU A 563 7.87 -8.61 -0.18
N THR A 564 7.82 -7.69 0.78
CA THR A 564 6.70 -7.50 1.72
C THR A 564 5.37 -7.15 1.03
N LEU A 565 5.40 -6.70 -0.22
CA LEU A 565 4.20 -6.47 -1.03
C LEU A 565 3.72 -7.75 -1.74
N SER A 566 4.33 -8.91 -1.45
CA SER A 566 3.85 -10.21 -1.95
C SER A 566 2.40 -10.47 -1.55
N GLY A 567 1.60 -10.92 -2.51
CA GLY A 567 0.16 -11.14 -2.34
C GLY A 567 -0.70 -9.89 -2.55
N PHE A 568 -0.10 -8.70 -2.67
CA PHE A 568 -0.81 -7.47 -3.04
C PHE A 568 -0.82 -7.26 -4.56
N PRO A 569 -1.80 -6.52 -5.08
CA PRO A 569 -2.01 -6.30 -6.52
C PRO A 569 -1.11 -5.21 -7.10
N VAL A 570 0.20 -5.36 -6.96
CA VAL A 570 1.16 -4.31 -7.34
C VAL A 570 1.86 -4.63 -8.65
N ALA A 571 2.07 -3.59 -9.47
CA ALA A 571 2.81 -3.64 -10.73
C ALA A 571 3.26 -2.24 -11.16
N ASN A 572 4.25 -2.15 -12.03
CA ASN A 572 4.72 -0.87 -12.59
C ASN A 572 3.62 -0.16 -13.39
N VAL A 573 2.68 -0.92 -13.96
CA VAL A 573 1.42 -0.41 -14.51
C VAL A 573 0.26 -1.23 -13.95
N VAL A 574 -0.67 -0.57 -13.26
CA VAL A 574 -1.92 -1.15 -12.78
C VAL A 574 -3.10 -0.51 -13.50
N VAL A 575 -3.93 -1.33 -14.15
CA VAL A 575 -5.21 -0.92 -14.74
C VAL A 575 -6.33 -1.63 -13.99
N TRP A 576 -7.15 -0.85 -13.28
CA TRP A 576 -8.19 -1.36 -12.41
C TRP A 576 -9.57 -0.80 -12.79
N ASN A 577 -10.57 -1.67 -12.92
CA ASN A 577 -11.99 -1.29 -13.14
C ASN A 577 -12.13 -0.28 -14.28
N SER A 578 -11.34 -0.49 -15.34
CA SER A 578 -11.22 0.45 -16.44
C SER A 578 -11.65 -0.20 -17.74
N THR A 579 -12.01 0.61 -18.75
CA THR A 579 -12.47 0.08 -20.02
C THR A 579 -12.02 0.88 -21.24
N SER A 580 -11.94 0.23 -22.40
CA SER A 580 -11.46 0.86 -23.62
C SER A 580 -10.06 1.43 -23.41
N PHE A 581 -9.17 0.60 -22.85
CA PHE A 581 -7.81 0.97 -22.48
C PHE A 581 -6.81 0.31 -23.45
N LEU A 582 -5.86 1.08 -23.97
CA LEU A 582 -4.81 0.57 -24.86
C LEU A 582 -3.46 0.68 -24.18
N ILE A 583 -2.78 -0.45 -23.99
CA ILE A 583 -1.37 -0.48 -23.59
C ILE A 583 -0.61 -1.00 -24.80
N GLY A 584 0.09 -0.11 -25.50
CA GLY A 584 0.78 -0.55 -26.71
C GLY A 584 2.09 0.12 -27.08
N SER A 585 2.94 -0.66 -27.73
CA SER A 585 4.30 -0.24 -28.12
C SER A 585 5.18 0.24 -26.96
N ASN A 586 4.92 -0.21 -25.73
CA ASN A 586 5.73 0.14 -24.56
C ASN A 586 6.91 -0.84 -24.41
N ILE A 587 7.91 -0.43 -23.63
CA ILE A 587 9.03 -1.28 -23.23
C ILE A 587 8.97 -1.39 -21.71
N PHE A 588 8.84 -2.62 -21.22
CA PHE A 588 8.87 -2.94 -19.80
C PHE A 588 10.22 -3.60 -19.50
N ASP A 589 11.05 -2.88 -18.76
CA ASP A 589 12.26 -3.40 -18.12
C ASP A 589 11.82 -3.88 -16.71
N VAL A 590 11.36 -5.13 -16.66
CA VAL A 590 10.67 -5.72 -15.51
C VAL A 590 11.70 -6.15 -14.47
N MET A 591 11.75 -5.43 -13.36
CA MET A 591 12.57 -5.79 -12.19
C MET A 591 11.82 -6.73 -11.22
N ASP A 592 10.48 -6.71 -11.27
CA ASP A 592 9.61 -7.54 -10.44
C ASP A 592 8.23 -7.75 -11.07
N SER A 593 7.38 -6.72 -11.14
CA SER A 593 5.98 -6.86 -11.63
C SER A 593 5.65 -5.81 -12.70
N GLY A 594 5.59 -6.22 -13.97
CA GLY A 594 5.51 -5.30 -15.11
C GLY A 594 4.14 -4.66 -15.30
N LEU A 595 3.10 -5.47 -15.57
CA LEU A 595 1.75 -4.99 -15.87
C LEU A 595 0.70 -5.86 -15.17
N LEU A 596 -0.26 -5.23 -14.50
CA LEU A 596 -1.42 -5.87 -13.89
C LEU A 596 -2.72 -5.25 -14.38
N THR A 597 -3.68 -6.09 -14.78
CA THR A 597 -5.05 -5.69 -15.08
C THR A 597 -6.02 -6.37 -14.13
N PHE A 598 -6.85 -5.60 -13.42
CA PHE A 598 -7.86 -6.12 -12.50
C PHE A 598 -9.25 -5.55 -12.77
N ASP A 599 -10.27 -6.44 -12.81
CA ASP A 599 -11.67 -6.11 -13.08
C ASP A 599 -11.88 -5.13 -14.25
N SER A 600 -10.96 -5.15 -15.21
CA SER A 600 -10.99 -4.30 -16.39
C SER A 600 -11.59 -5.07 -17.56
N HIS A 601 -12.16 -4.35 -18.52
CA HIS A 601 -12.83 -4.95 -19.67
C HIS A 601 -12.53 -4.19 -20.95
N ASN A 602 -12.39 -4.89 -22.08
CA ASN A 602 -12.10 -4.28 -23.37
C ASN A 602 -10.81 -3.43 -23.30
N THR A 603 -9.77 -3.98 -22.69
CA THR A 603 -8.40 -3.49 -22.83
C THR A 603 -7.64 -4.30 -23.86
N THR A 604 -6.81 -3.59 -24.61
CA THR A 604 -5.95 -4.18 -25.64
C THR A 604 -4.50 -3.99 -25.22
N ILE A 605 -3.79 -5.10 -25.09
CA ILE A 605 -2.36 -5.15 -24.80
C ILE A 605 -1.66 -5.58 -26.09
N TRP A 606 -0.97 -4.66 -26.75
CA TRP A 606 -0.45 -4.88 -28.10
C TRP A 606 0.92 -4.29 -28.36
N GLY A 607 1.83 -5.06 -28.95
CA GLY A 607 3.10 -4.52 -29.43
C GLY A 607 4.09 -4.13 -28.33
N ASN A 608 3.86 -4.57 -27.08
CA ASN A 608 4.77 -4.27 -25.98
C ASN A 608 5.95 -5.25 -25.96
N TYR A 609 7.08 -4.81 -25.42
CA TYR A 609 8.23 -5.66 -25.10
C TYR A 609 8.36 -5.78 -23.59
N PHE A 610 8.49 -7.00 -23.07
CA PHE A 610 8.76 -7.29 -21.67
C PHE A 610 10.11 -8.02 -21.58
N PHE A 611 11.05 -7.42 -20.86
CA PHE A 611 12.38 -7.96 -20.63
C PHE A 611 12.62 -8.08 -19.12
N ASN A 612 13.36 -9.10 -18.68
CA ASN A 612 14.01 -9.04 -17.36
C ASN A 612 15.00 -7.87 -17.34
N ASP A 613 15.06 -7.14 -16.24
CA ASP A 613 16.07 -6.11 -16.08
C ASP A 613 17.46 -6.74 -15.90
N VAL A 614 18.51 -6.03 -16.33
CA VAL A 614 19.90 -6.49 -16.18
C VAL A 614 20.33 -6.60 -14.72
N TYR A 615 19.66 -5.91 -13.80
CA TYR A 615 19.92 -5.98 -12.36
C TYR A 615 19.35 -7.23 -11.69
N ASP A 616 18.42 -7.94 -12.34
CA ASP A 616 17.87 -9.21 -11.84
C ASP A 616 18.96 -10.29 -11.70
N TYR A 617 20.10 -10.15 -12.39
CA TYR A 617 21.23 -11.08 -12.26
C TYR A 617 22.09 -10.86 -10.99
N ASN A 618 21.68 -9.98 -10.08
CA ASN A 618 22.33 -9.79 -8.78
C ASN A 618 21.51 -10.46 -7.66
N ASN A 619 22.00 -11.59 -7.14
CA ASN A 619 21.32 -12.38 -6.11
C ASN A 619 20.89 -11.61 -4.85
N THR A 620 21.51 -10.48 -4.50
CA THR A 620 21.04 -9.66 -3.35
C THR A 620 19.77 -8.90 -3.69
N PHE A 621 19.68 -8.36 -4.90
CA PHE A 621 18.51 -7.61 -5.38
C PHE A 621 17.28 -8.51 -5.52
N GLU A 622 17.44 -9.72 -6.09
CA GLU A 622 16.35 -10.71 -6.20
C GLU A 622 15.72 -11.09 -4.85
N ASN A 623 16.45 -11.03 -3.74
CA ASN A 623 15.89 -11.38 -2.44
C ASN A 623 15.09 -10.23 -1.81
N ALA A 624 15.26 -9.00 -2.28
CA ALA A 624 14.63 -7.82 -1.69
C ALA A 624 13.32 -7.44 -2.39
N THR A 625 13.14 -7.82 -3.66
CA THR A 625 12.12 -7.21 -4.52
C THR A 625 11.19 -8.18 -5.23
N ASN A 626 11.22 -9.47 -4.90
CA ASN A 626 10.65 -10.51 -5.74
C ASN A 626 9.28 -11.00 -5.25
N ILE A 627 8.24 -10.22 -5.50
CA ILE A 627 6.90 -10.46 -4.95
C ILE A 627 6.21 -11.68 -5.59
N TRP A 628 6.67 -12.11 -6.77
CA TRP A 628 6.12 -13.26 -7.51
C TRP A 628 7.02 -14.49 -7.49
N GLY A 629 8.17 -14.43 -6.81
CA GLY A 629 9.20 -15.46 -6.85
C GLY A 629 10.10 -15.43 -8.11
N ALA A 630 9.71 -14.71 -9.18
CA ALA A 630 10.59 -14.17 -10.21
C ALA A 630 9.92 -12.98 -10.94
N PRO A 631 10.65 -12.19 -11.76
CA PRO A 631 10.05 -11.14 -12.57
C PRO A 631 8.86 -11.63 -13.42
N LEU A 632 7.73 -10.93 -13.32
CA LEU A 632 6.46 -11.21 -13.99
C LEU A 632 6.13 -10.13 -15.02
N GLY A 633 5.98 -10.54 -16.28
CA GLY A 633 5.61 -9.65 -17.38
C GLY A 633 4.18 -9.11 -17.27
N LEU A 634 3.19 -10.00 -17.22
CA LEU A 634 1.77 -9.65 -17.28
C LEU A 634 0.91 -10.47 -16.31
N ALA A 635 0.21 -9.82 -15.40
CA ALA A 635 -0.84 -10.40 -14.56
C ALA A 635 -2.24 -9.97 -15.05
N VAL A 636 -3.11 -10.94 -15.33
CA VAL A 636 -4.49 -10.69 -15.81
C VAL A 636 -5.49 -11.31 -14.84
N PHE A 637 -6.07 -10.45 -14.01
CA PHE A 637 -7.20 -10.73 -13.13
C PHE A 637 -8.46 -10.00 -13.62
N SER A 638 -8.71 -10.08 -14.93
CA SER A 638 -9.74 -9.33 -15.66
C SER A 638 -10.45 -10.23 -16.66
N SER A 639 -11.41 -9.71 -17.44
CA SER A 639 -12.05 -10.52 -18.49
C SER A 639 -12.40 -9.68 -19.69
N ASN A 640 -12.42 -10.32 -20.85
CA ASN A 640 -12.59 -9.69 -22.15
C ASN A 640 -11.43 -8.77 -22.53
N GLU A 641 -10.22 -9.13 -22.09
CA GLU A 641 -8.98 -8.51 -22.55
C GLU A 641 -8.53 -9.12 -23.88
N THR A 642 -7.81 -8.33 -24.69
CA THR A 642 -7.18 -8.80 -25.93
C THR A 642 -5.68 -8.58 -25.87
N VAL A 643 -4.92 -9.66 -25.74
CA VAL A 643 -3.46 -9.68 -25.59
C VAL A 643 -2.85 -10.33 -26.84
N TYR A 644 -2.26 -9.55 -27.73
CA TYR A 644 -1.64 -10.10 -28.94
C TYR A 644 -0.49 -9.25 -29.46
N ASN A 645 0.41 -9.88 -30.20
CA ASN A 645 1.57 -9.27 -30.83
C ASN A 645 2.51 -8.56 -29.84
N ASN A 646 2.65 -9.09 -28.61
CA ASN A 646 3.65 -8.65 -27.64
C ASN A 646 4.87 -9.58 -27.67
N TYR A 647 5.99 -9.12 -27.13
CA TYR A 647 7.24 -9.87 -26.99
C TYR A 647 7.55 -10.09 -25.51
N PHE A 648 7.44 -11.33 -25.05
CA PHE A 648 7.73 -11.73 -23.67
C PHE A 648 9.05 -12.49 -23.57
N ASP A 649 10.03 -11.85 -22.94
CA ASP A 649 11.37 -12.37 -22.66
C ASP A 649 11.74 -12.04 -21.21
N VAL A 650 10.87 -12.54 -20.33
CA VAL A 650 10.82 -12.31 -18.89
C VAL A 650 10.53 -13.64 -18.21
N VAL A 651 11.05 -13.90 -17.01
CA VAL A 651 11.02 -15.25 -16.39
C VAL A 651 9.61 -15.83 -16.36
N ILE A 652 8.67 -15.11 -15.73
CA ILE A 652 7.25 -15.44 -15.73
C ILE A 652 6.58 -14.57 -16.78
N THR A 653 6.12 -15.16 -17.88
CA THR A 653 5.63 -14.36 -19.01
C THR A 653 4.25 -13.79 -18.74
N ALA A 654 3.34 -14.63 -18.25
CA ALA A 654 1.95 -14.28 -18.07
C ALA A 654 1.31 -15.12 -16.96
N TYR A 655 0.48 -14.47 -16.14
CA TYR A 655 -0.24 -15.07 -15.04
C TYR A 655 -1.73 -14.69 -15.11
N SER A 656 -2.62 -15.68 -15.19
CA SER A 656 -4.07 -15.48 -15.16
C SER A 656 -4.72 -16.69 -14.48
N PRO A 657 -4.81 -16.67 -13.14
CA PRO A 657 -5.20 -17.83 -12.34
C PRO A 657 -6.73 -18.02 -12.27
N ASP A 658 -7.19 -19.07 -11.61
CA ASP A 658 -8.62 -19.31 -11.30
C ASP A 658 -9.04 -18.75 -9.93
N ILE A 659 -8.33 -17.75 -9.43
CA ILE A 659 -8.57 -17.13 -8.14
C ILE A 659 -8.53 -15.60 -8.25
N SER A 660 -9.33 -14.93 -7.43
CA SER A 660 -9.23 -13.48 -7.24
C SER A 660 -8.16 -13.16 -6.22
N ILE A 661 -7.22 -12.29 -6.61
CA ILE A 661 -6.17 -11.79 -5.71
C ILE A 661 -6.75 -11.02 -4.50
N TYR A 662 -7.98 -10.50 -4.58
CA TYR A 662 -8.60 -9.73 -3.48
C TYR A 662 -9.51 -10.53 -2.58
N THR A 663 -10.23 -11.50 -3.15
CA THR A 663 -11.19 -12.27 -2.36
C THR A 663 -10.63 -13.62 -1.96
N GLY A 664 -9.59 -14.11 -2.63
CA GLY A 664 -9.12 -15.49 -2.55
C GLY A 664 -10.11 -16.50 -3.12
N GLU A 665 -11.26 -16.05 -3.63
CA GLU A 665 -12.34 -16.90 -4.12
C GLU A 665 -12.08 -17.32 -5.56
N HIS A 666 -12.53 -18.54 -5.89
CA HIS A 666 -12.40 -19.10 -7.23
C HIS A 666 -13.12 -18.23 -8.27
N THR A 667 -12.38 -17.74 -9.26
CA THR A 667 -12.83 -16.83 -10.32
C THR A 667 -12.17 -17.23 -11.64
N ILE A 668 -12.94 -17.40 -12.72
CA ILE A 668 -12.38 -17.72 -14.03
C ILE A 668 -12.35 -16.48 -14.91
N TYR A 669 -11.14 -16.07 -15.28
CA TYR A 669 -10.88 -14.98 -16.23
C TYR A 669 -10.93 -15.48 -17.67
N LYS A 670 -11.61 -14.74 -18.56
CA LYS A 670 -11.82 -15.14 -19.96
C LYS A 670 -11.29 -14.09 -20.91
N ASP A 671 -10.09 -14.31 -21.41
CA ASP A 671 -9.37 -13.37 -22.26
C ASP A 671 -8.96 -13.96 -23.60
N LEU A 672 -8.71 -13.08 -24.57
CA LEU A 672 -8.18 -13.42 -25.89
C LEU A 672 -6.67 -13.21 -25.89
N TRP A 673 -5.92 -14.30 -25.77
CA TRP A 673 -4.44 -14.30 -25.83
C TRP A 673 -3.87 -14.31 -27.25
N ASN A 674 -4.76 -14.24 -28.25
CA ASN A 674 -4.42 -14.08 -29.65
C ASN A 674 -5.64 -13.59 -30.44
N ILE A 675 -5.38 -13.07 -31.63
CA ILE A 675 -6.37 -12.92 -32.70
C ILE A 675 -6.21 -14.03 -33.74
N THR A 676 -7.17 -14.12 -34.66
CA THR A 676 -7.03 -14.99 -35.83
C THR A 676 -5.78 -14.59 -36.63
N LYS A 677 -4.96 -15.57 -36.98
CA LYS A 677 -3.78 -15.38 -37.83
C LYS A 677 -4.14 -14.66 -39.13
N GLN A 678 -3.49 -13.53 -39.36
CA GLN A 678 -3.74 -12.68 -40.53
C GLN A 678 -2.45 -12.00 -40.98
N PRO A 679 -2.38 -11.48 -42.22
CA PRO A 679 -1.21 -10.74 -42.68
C PRO A 679 -0.84 -9.58 -41.74
N ALA A 680 0.45 -9.36 -41.52
CA ALA A 680 0.95 -8.26 -40.69
C ALA A 680 0.56 -6.88 -41.24
N SER A 681 0.14 -6.79 -42.50
CA SER A 681 -0.37 -5.57 -43.13
C SER A 681 -1.83 -5.24 -42.78
N VAL A 682 -2.60 -6.16 -42.18
CA VAL A 682 -3.97 -5.89 -41.73
C VAL A 682 -3.94 -4.93 -40.55
N VAL A 683 -4.81 -3.92 -40.58
CA VAL A 683 -4.87 -2.87 -39.55
C VAL A 683 -6.10 -3.07 -38.70
N HIS A 684 -5.90 -3.19 -37.39
CA HIS A 684 -6.95 -3.02 -36.39
C HIS A 684 -6.93 -1.60 -35.85
N TYR A 685 -8.10 -1.08 -35.48
CA TYR A 685 -8.20 0.25 -34.86
C TYR A 685 -8.70 0.12 -33.44
N PHE A 686 -7.99 0.77 -32.51
CA PHE A 686 -8.41 0.85 -31.11
C PHE A 686 -8.03 2.23 -30.57
N ASN A 687 -8.97 2.94 -29.94
CA ASN A 687 -8.78 4.32 -29.47
C ASN A 687 -8.15 5.28 -30.51
N GLY A 688 -8.43 5.06 -31.80
CA GLY A 688 -7.85 5.84 -32.90
C GLY A 688 -6.44 5.41 -33.33
N PHE A 689 -5.80 4.45 -32.66
CA PHE A 689 -4.50 3.89 -33.01
C PHE A 689 -4.63 2.77 -34.02
N ARG A 690 -3.68 2.73 -34.97
CA ARG A 690 -3.55 1.68 -35.98
C ARG A 690 -2.63 0.59 -35.46
N LEU A 691 -3.18 -0.57 -35.14
CA LEU A 691 -2.46 -1.74 -34.66
C LEU A 691 -2.20 -2.66 -35.87
N TYR A 692 -0.95 -2.75 -36.32
CA TYR A 692 -0.52 -3.59 -37.44
C TYR A 692 0.98 -3.86 -37.35
N GLY A 693 1.45 -4.86 -38.08
CA GLY A 693 2.83 -5.33 -38.05
C GLY A 693 2.99 -6.63 -37.27
N SER A 694 4.22 -7.09 -37.16
CA SER A 694 4.61 -8.25 -36.35
C SER A 694 5.75 -7.82 -35.44
N ILE A 695 5.63 -8.09 -34.14
CA ILE A 695 6.60 -7.67 -33.13
C ILE A 695 7.99 -8.31 -33.32
N ILE A 696 8.02 -9.48 -33.98
CA ILE A 696 9.22 -10.21 -34.37
C ILE A 696 9.52 -10.13 -35.88
N GLY A 697 8.85 -9.23 -36.62
CA GLY A 697 9.11 -9.00 -38.04
C GLY A 697 8.67 -10.11 -38.99
N THR A 698 7.74 -10.99 -38.59
CA THR A 698 7.14 -11.99 -39.49
C THR A 698 6.10 -11.35 -40.44
N SER A 699 5.66 -12.11 -41.45
CA SER A 699 4.66 -11.64 -42.42
C SER A 699 3.22 -11.68 -41.91
N TYR A 700 2.99 -12.11 -40.67
CA TYR A 700 1.66 -12.28 -40.07
C TYR A 700 1.64 -11.77 -38.62
N GLN A 701 0.43 -11.52 -38.11
CA GLN A 701 0.13 -11.28 -36.70
C GLN A 701 -0.98 -12.26 -36.26
N GLY A 702 -0.99 -12.64 -34.99
CA GLY A 702 -1.88 -13.67 -34.46
C GLY A 702 -1.85 -13.64 -32.94
N GLY A 703 -0.90 -14.33 -32.34
CA GLY A 703 -0.62 -14.34 -30.90
C GLY A 703 0.57 -13.47 -30.53
N ASN A 704 1.30 -13.87 -29.51
CA ASN A 704 2.46 -13.20 -28.93
C ASN A 704 3.73 -14.03 -29.13
N TYR A 705 4.89 -13.41 -28.99
CA TYR A 705 6.15 -14.12 -28.87
C TYR A 705 6.42 -14.44 -27.41
N TRP A 706 6.75 -15.70 -27.11
CA TRP A 706 7.10 -16.17 -25.77
C TRP A 706 8.46 -16.84 -25.82
N TYR A 707 9.43 -16.37 -25.03
CA TYR A 707 10.80 -16.90 -25.06
C TYR A 707 10.87 -18.40 -24.70
N ASN A 708 9.97 -18.86 -23.83
CA ASN A 708 9.84 -20.25 -23.36
C ASN A 708 8.87 -21.09 -24.21
N PHE A 709 8.39 -20.59 -25.36
CA PHE A 709 7.48 -21.34 -26.23
C PHE A 709 8.17 -22.59 -26.79
N ASN A 710 7.66 -23.76 -26.40
CA ASN A 710 8.22 -25.06 -26.78
C ASN A 710 7.44 -25.77 -27.92
N GLY A 711 6.48 -25.08 -28.55
CA GLY A 711 5.62 -25.64 -29.60
C GLY A 711 4.26 -26.18 -29.14
N THR A 712 3.97 -26.18 -27.83
CA THR A 712 2.67 -26.65 -27.29
C THR A 712 1.57 -25.60 -27.49
N ILE A 713 0.42 -26.01 -28.08
CA ILE A 713 -0.72 -25.13 -28.36
C ILE A 713 -1.98 -25.62 -27.60
N PRO A 714 -2.72 -24.74 -26.91
CA PRO A 714 -2.39 -23.33 -26.70
C PRO A 714 -1.14 -23.18 -25.81
N TYR A 715 -0.38 -22.11 -26.02
CA TYR A 715 0.61 -21.68 -25.04
C TYR A 715 -0.13 -21.18 -23.80
N ASN A 716 0.23 -21.70 -22.63
CA ASN A 716 -0.43 -21.35 -21.37
C ASN A 716 0.56 -21.17 -20.21
N ASP A 717 1.83 -20.90 -20.52
CA ASP A 717 2.93 -20.72 -19.55
C ASP A 717 2.94 -21.79 -18.45
N TYR A 718 2.99 -23.06 -18.85
CA TYR A 718 2.97 -24.23 -17.93
C TYR A 718 1.74 -24.33 -17.02
N GLY A 719 0.63 -23.68 -17.37
CA GLY A 719 -0.61 -23.67 -16.61
C GLY A 719 -0.85 -22.40 -15.80
N LEU A 720 0.05 -21.41 -15.86
CA LEU A 720 -0.14 -20.10 -15.23
C LEU A 720 -1.23 -19.27 -15.92
N ILE A 721 -1.55 -19.58 -17.19
CA ILE A 721 -2.79 -19.14 -17.84
C ILE A 721 -3.81 -20.25 -17.66
N TYR A 722 -4.71 -20.09 -16.70
CA TYR A 722 -5.67 -21.13 -16.31
C TYR A 722 -6.71 -21.42 -17.40
N TYR A 723 -7.27 -20.35 -17.99
CA TYR A 723 -8.30 -20.47 -19.02
C TYR A 723 -7.87 -19.79 -20.31
N GLY A 724 -8.06 -20.50 -21.42
CA GLY A 724 -7.63 -20.03 -22.74
C GLY A 724 -6.16 -20.35 -23.00
N GLY A 725 -5.40 -19.34 -23.39
CA GLY A 725 -4.03 -19.45 -23.86
C GLY A 725 -3.89 -19.04 -25.33
N ASP A 726 -2.65 -18.84 -25.76
CA ASP A 726 -2.33 -18.35 -27.09
C ASP A 726 -2.33 -19.50 -28.11
N TYR A 727 -3.30 -19.47 -29.03
CA TYR A 727 -3.44 -20.47 -30.08
C TYR A 727 -2.65 -20.15 -31.37
N GLU A 728 -2.11 -18.94 -31.49
CA GLU A 728 -1.33 -18.50 -32.65
C GLU A 728 0.02 -17.87 -32.26
N PRO A 729 0.87 -18.53 -31.41
CA PRO A 729 2.14 -17.94 -30.99
C PRO A 729 3.01 -17.49 -32.16
N LEU A 730 3.70 -16.37 -31.96
CA LEU A 730 4.70 -15.87 -32.88
C LEU A 730 6.03 -16.56 -32.57
N TYR A 731 6.66 -17.12 -33.61
CA TYR A 731 7.98 -17.71 -33.51
C TYR A 731 8.80 -17.37 -34.75
N TYR A 732 10.12 -17.30 -34.58
CA TYR A 732 11.02 -17.17 -35.71
C TYR A 732 11.00 -18.47 -36.52
N ASN A 733 10.65 -18.36 -37.82
CA ASN A 733 10.91 -19.44 -38.77
C ASN A 733 12.42 -19.49 -39.02
N PHE A 734 13.18 -20.07 -38.09
CA PHE A 734 14.52 -20.55 -38.41
C PHE A 734 14.34 -21.75 -39.33
N PHE A 735 14.30 -21.48 -40.64
CA PHE A 735 14.61 -22.52 -41.61
C PHE A 735 16.03 -22.97 -41.30
N TYR A 736 16.16 -24.08 -40.57
CA TYR A 736 17.36 -24.90 -40.61
C TYR A 736 17.53 -25.32 -42.07
N TYR A 737 18.21 -24.49 -42.86
CA TYR A 737 18.86 -24.97 -44.07
C TYR A 737 19.97 -25.90 -43.59
N ASN A 738 19.63 -27.19 -43.48
CA ASN A 738 20.63 -28.24 -43.53
C ASN A 738 21.33 -28.09 -44.88
N PHE A 739 22.50 -27.45 -44.88
CA PHE A 739 23.44 -27.46 -45.98
C PHE A 739 24.28 -28.73 -45.94
#